data_AF-A0A8T5RZ68-F1
#
_entry.id   AF-A0A8T5RZ68-F1
#
_cell.length_a   1.000
_cell.length_b   1.000
_cell.length_c   1.000
_cell.angle_alpha   90.00
_cell.angle_beta   90.00
_cell.angle_gamma   90.00
#
_symmetry.space_group_name_H-M   'P 1'
#
loop_
_entity.id
_entity.type
_entity.pdbx_description
1 polymer ?
#
loop_
_entity_poly.entity_id
_entity_poly.type
_entity_poly.pdbx_seq_one_letter_code
_entity_poly.pdbx_strand_id
1 'polypeptide(L)'
;SLKSAIDLRSNDSIMITPKWQTTWSEIMGEDKSKKSPYWILNNGKKNIFEHTLIYEKLTKTSIKPGYIIHHKDHDSLNNNISNLELLLKDIHDDLHDISGDKNPMRSWYPNASPEEKEQYHERMSEATAREKNPRYSGFTNKKLYKEMISIIKKTGIPLTTPSWKEHSRKYGYIHSFTNFRGKLINLIKKANIECGFEHYDNPALMREYKKFINLLEKSEFELIFNDGIWLVKRCELCGTEFQVKYRERERSFCSYACSNKVSALKAGAVMKEKGKNQREIARKKLFELFEEYVCDNNEIPTLSDFFSYLKANGVNDFRTAGIYKGYQYVLDIITERYTNKKINVRSLRKQPYRKEMATELISKGLYSNHKVVSVVYIGNENVYNGTVDDFHNYGIILNKKKTKTGRPKLGMIFTANCGEQTLESFELCCLVETFPSRHDSYEEFQETLKFAYLYSKSVTLVNTHWKETNAVMLKNRRMGVSQTGIIEAFVKNGRRTMLEWCDKGYTYLQNLDEKYSGWLCIPRSIKITTVKPSGTVSLLPGVPPGIHYPHSEYYIRRIRISKNSDLIELIKKAGYFVEDDSYSPNTVVVEFPVHEKFFERSKNEVSIWEQAENAADYQKFWSDNQVSITITFQPEEANQIKYVLECFEDKLKSASFLPIKKHGYKQAPYEEISQERYEEMTSNIEPIFLDETKDIAIGEKFCDSDRCKVTFEP
;
A
#
# COMPACT_ATOMS: atom_id res chain seq x y z
N SER A 1 -32.23 -11.99 -26.19
CA SER A 1 -33.51 -11.44 -26.70
C SER A 1 -33.44 -9.94 -26.58
N LEU A 2 -33.81 -9.21 -27.63
CA LEU A 2 -34.01 -7.76 -27.55
C LEU A 2 -35.32 -7.52 -26.81
N LYS A 3 -35.27 -6.84 -25.67
CA LYS A 3 -36.44 -6.30 -24.96
C LYS A 3 -36.39 -4.79 -25.09
N SER A 4 -37.51 -4.14 -25.39
CA SER A 4 -37.58 -2.69 -25.31
C SER A 4 -37.64 -2.28 -23.83
N ALA A 5 -37.34 -1.01 -23.52
CA ALA A 5 -37.31 -0.53 -22.13
C ALA A 5 -38.66 -0.73 -21.40
N ILE A 6 -39.77 -0.75 -22.15
CA ILE A 6 -41.11 -0.97 -21.60
C ILE A 6 -41.38 -2.44 -21.23
N ASP A 7 -40.56 -3.38 -21.74
CA ASP A 7 -40.73 -4.82 -21.56
C ASP A 7 -39.93 -5.38 -20.37
N LEU A 8 -39.27 -4.50 -19.60
CA LEU A 8 -38.45 -4.89 -18.44
C LEU A 8 -39.35 -5.22 -17.25
N ARG A 9 -39.05 -6.32 -16.55
CA ARG A 9 -39.75 -6.77 -15.34
C ARG A 9 -38.85 -6.71 -14.11
N SER A 10 -39.45 -6.70 -12.92
CA SER A 10 -38.71 -6.82 -11.67
C SER A 10 -37.84 -8.07 -11.68
N ASN A 11 -36.54 -7.92 -11.38
CA ASN A 11 -35.42 -8.87 -11.53
C ASN A 11 -34.69 -8.92 -12.89
N ASP A 12 -35.05 -8.11 -13.89
CA ASP A 12 -34.20 -7.93 -15.07
C ASP A 12 -32.94 -7.11 -14.71
N SER A 13 -31.74 -7.69 -14.92
CA SER A 13 -30.46 -7.03 -14.64
C SER A 13 -29.98 -6.23 -15.86
N ILE A 14 -29.96 -4.89 -15.75
CA ILE A 14 -29.43 -4.00 -16.79
C ILE A 14 -27.96 -3.73 -16.49
N MET A 15 -27.06 -4.16 -17.38
CA MET A 15 -25.65 -3.85 -17.27
C MET A 15 -25.36 -2.54 -18.01
N ILE A 16 -25.09 -1.46 -17.26
CA ILE A 16 -24.59 -0.20 -17.84
C ILE A 16 -23.22 -0.49 -18.46
N THR A 17 -23.17 -0.48 -19.78
CA THR A 17 -21.95 -0.76 -20.56
C THR A 17 -21.48 0.57 -21.14
N PRO A 18 -20.61 1.34 -20.44
CA PRO A 18 -20.14 2.61 -20.97
C PRO A 18 -19.42 2.38 -22.30
N LYS A 19 -19.79 3.18 -23.30
CA LYS A 19 -19.23 3.19 -24.66
C LYS A 19 -18.44 4.48 -24.85
N TRP A 20 -17.20 4.37 -25.33
CA TRP A 20 -16.39 5.53 -25.68
C TRP A 20 -15.50 5.24 -26.89
N GLN A 21 -15.02 6.31 -27.54
CA GLN A 21 -14.03 6.21 -28.60
C GLN A 21 -12.63 6.34 -28.02
N THR A 22 -11.71 5.53 -28.53
CA THR A 22 -10.28 5.66 -28.22
C THR A 22 -9.46 5.15 -29.40
N THR A 23 -8.21 5.57 -29.50
CA THR A 23 -7.31 5.12 -30.58
C THR A 23 -6.48 3.92 -30.15
N TRP A 24 -5.95 3.17 -31.11
CA TRP A 24 -5.01 2.08 -30.81
C TRP A 24 -3.77 2.55 -30.02
N SER A 25 -3.31 3.78 -30.30
CA SER A 25 -2.19 4.40 -29.57
C SER A 25 -2.46 4.61 -28.08
N GLU A 26 -3.69 5.03 -27.75
CA GLU A 26 -4.13 5.22 -26.35
C GLU A 26 -4.33 3.88 -25.63
N ILE A 27 -4.82 2.86 -26.33
CA ILE A 27 -5.03 1.52 -25.75
C ILE A 27 -3.70 0.84 -25.40
N MET A 28 -2.70 0.93 -26.28
CA MET A 28 -1.42 0.22 -26.12
C MET A 28 -0.33 1.06 -25.44
N GLY A 29 -0.57 2.36 -25.22
CA GLY A 29 0.42 3.28 -24.65
C GLY A 29 1.64 3.49 -25.56
N GLU A 30 1.48 3.35 -26.88
CA GLU A 30 2.54 3.52 -27.88
C GLU A 30 2.32 4.79 -28.71
N ASP A 31 3.37 5.58 -28.93
CA ASP A 31 3.35 6.77 -29.80
C ASP A 31 3.52 6.36 -31.28
N LYS A 32 2.47 5.74 -31.85
CA LYS A 32 2.45 5.30 -33.27
C LYS A 32 1.36 5.98 -34.08
N SER A 33 1.65 6.17 -35.38
CA SER A 33 0.91 6.91 -36.42
C SER A 33 -0.51 6.43 -36.78
N LYS A 34 -1.04 5.36 -36.18
CA LYS A 34 -2.39 4.86 -36.49
C LYS A 34 -3.44 5.63 -35.67
N LYS A 35 -4.11 6.58 -36.33
CA LYS A 35 -5.11 7.49 -35.73
C LYS A 35 -6.55 6.98 -35.76
N SER A 36 -6.82 5.80 -36.32
CA SER A 36 -8.18 5.32 -36.49
C SER A 36 -8.86 5.09 -35.12
N PRO A 37 -9.98 5.76 -34.84
CA PRO A 37 -10.71 5.60 -33.59
C PRO A 37 -11.51 4.28 -33.60
N TYR A 38 -11.54 3.62 -32.45
CA TYR A 38 -12.33 2.41 -32.21
C TYR A 38 -13.38 2.66 -31.13
N TRP A 39 -14.53 2.02 -31.28
CA TRP A 39 -15.52 1.93 -30.20
C TRP A 39 -15.12 0.85 -29.20
N ILE A 40 -14.92 1.24 -27.95
CA ILE A 40 -14.68 0.34 -26.81
C ILE A 40 -15.91 0.33 -25.91
N LEU A 41 -16.22 -0.85 -25.38
CA LEU A 41 -17.26 -1.11 -24.40
C LEU A 41 -16.64 -1.76 -23.17
N ASN A 42 -17.10 -1.38 -21.97
CA ASN A 42 -16.78 -2.13 -20.75
C ASN A 42 -17.94 -3.05 -20.38
N ASN A 43 -17.76 -4.37 -20.58
CA ASN A 43 -18.77 -5.38 -20.26
C ASN A 43 -18.87 -5.71 -18.76
N GLY A 44 -18.50 -4.76 -17.91
CA GLY A 44 -18.32 -4.90 -16.47
C GLY A 44 -17.08 -5.70 -16.05
N LYS A 45 -16.47 -6.55 -16.90
CA LYS A 45 -15.29 -7.36 -16.52
C LYS A 45 -14.00 -6.87 -17.15
N LYS A 46 -14.05 -6.44 -18.41
CA LYS A 46 -12.91 -5.96 -19.19
C LYS A 46 -13.39 -5.04 -20.30
N ASN A 47 -12.48 -4.22 -20.80
CA ASN A 47 -12.69 -3.46 -22.02
C ASN A 47 -12.65 -4.43 -23.22
N ILE A 48 -13.63 -4.31 -24.10
CA ILE A 48 -13.73 -5.10 -25.34
C ILE A 48 -14.06 -4.15 -26.49
N PHE A 49 -13.62 -4.51 -27.69
CA PHE A 49 -14.03 -3.80 -28.90
C PHE A 49 -15.51 -4.06 -29.19
N GLU A 50 -16.24 -3.01 -29.59
CA GLU A 50 -17.66 -3.11 -29.90
C GLU A 50 -17.92 -4.10 -31.05
N HIS A 51 -17.09 -4.10 -32.09
CA HIS A 51 -17.22 -5.03 -33.21
C HIS A 51 -17.12 -6.50 -32.79
N THR A 52 -16.30 -6.80 -31.77
CA THR A 52 -16.19 -8.16 -31.22
C THR A 52 -17.51 -8.58 -30.58
N LEU A 53 -18.11 -7.69 -29.78
CA LEU A 53 -19.38 -7.98 -29.12
C LEU A 53 -20.51 -8.16 -30.14
N ILE A 54 -20.59 -7.28 -31.14
CA ILE A 54 -21.60 -7.33 -32.20
C ILE A 54 -21.49 -8.64 -32.98
N TYR A 55 -20.27 -9.00 -33.39
CA TYR A 55 -20.02 -10.23 -34.14
C TYR A 55 -20.42 -11.47 -33.32
N GLU A 56 -19.93 -11.61 -32.08
CA GLU A 56 -20.24 -12.77 -31.24
C GLU A 56 -21.74 -12.91 -30.93
N LYS A 57 -22.44 -11.77 -30.75
CA LYS A 57 -23.88 -11.78 -30.43
C LYS A 57 -24.76 -12.09 -31.64
N LEU A 58 -24.45 -11.55 -32.81
CA LEU A 58 -25.26 -11.74 -34.01
C LEU A 58 -24.99 -13.09 -34.67
N THR A 59 -23.75 -13.58 -34.64
CA THR A 59 -23.37 -14.88 -35.23
C THR A 59 -23.49 -16.05 -34.25
N LYS A 60 -23.75 -15.78 -32.96
CA LYS A 60 -23.75 -16.76 -31.86
C LYS A 60 -22.48 -17.61 -31.77
N THR A 61 -21.36 -17.11 -32.30
CA THR A 61 -20.08 -17.81 -32.34
C THR A 61 -19.06 -17.08 -31.47
N SER A 62 -18.32 -17.79 -30.62
CA SER A 62 -17.25 -17.19 -29.82
C SER A 62 -15.95 -17.15 -30.60
N ILE A 63 -15.24 -16.03 -30.54
CA ILE A 63 -13.96 -15.85 -31.23
C ILE A 63 -12.86 -16.62 -30.50
N LYS A 64 -12.24 -17.59 -31.19
CA LYS A 64 -11.14 -18.39 -30.65
C LYS A 64 -9.83 -17.58 -30.60
N PRO A 65 -8.91 -17.88 -29.65
CA PRO A 65 -7.58 -17.29 -29.64
C PRO A 65 -6.87 -17.46 -30.99
N GLY A 66 -6.25 -16.39 -31.50
CA GLY A 66 -5.58 -16.36 -32.82
C GLY A 66 -6.42 -15.77 -33.96
N TYR A 67 -7.72 -15.56 -33.74
CA TYR A 67 -8.61 -14.91 -34.71
C TYR A 67 -8.97 -13.49 -34.27
N ILE A 68 -9.13 -12.59 -35.24
CA ILE A 68 -9.53 -11.19 -35.05
C ILE A 68 -10.57 -10.75 -36.08
N ILE A 69 -11.34 -9.71 -35.74
CA ILE A 69 -12.37 -9.16 -36.64
C ILE A 69 -11.73 -8.09 -37.51
N HIS A 70 -11.98 -8.18 -38.82
CA HIS A 70 -11.58 -7.23 -39.85
C HIS A 70 -12.80 -6.45 -40.34
N HIS A 71 -12.62 -5.16 -40.61
CA HIS A 71 -13.58 -4.29 -41.29
C HIS A 71 -13.24 -4.28 -42.78
N LYS A 72 -14.13 -4.83 -43.63
CA LYS A 72 -13.88 -4.98 -45.08
C LYS A 72 -13.71 -3.64 -45.80
N ASP A 73 -14.37 -2.60 -45.30
CA ASP A 73 -14.26 -1.22 -45.82
C ASP A 73 -13.12 -0.42 -45.20
N HIS A 74 -12.35 -1.02 -44.28
CA HIS A 74 -11.29 -0.37 -43.50
C HIS A 74 -11.76 0.82 -42.63
N ASP A 75 -13.06 1.00 -42.41
CA ASP A 75 -13.62 1.95 -41.45
C ASP A 75 -13.86 1.26 -40.09
N SER A 76 -13.01 1.60 -39.13
CA SER A 76 -13.04 1.03 -37.77
C SER A 76 -14.28 1.39 -36.95
N LEU A 77 -15.12 2.32 -37.42
CA LEU A 77 -16.39 2.70 -36.79
C LEU A 77 -17.60 2.00 -37.43
N ASN A 78 -17.47 1.43 -38.64
CA ASN A 78 -18.57 0.76 -39.33
C ASN A 78 -18.75 -0.69 -38.87
N ASN A 79 -19.44 -0.86 -37.74
CA ASN A 79 -19.64 -2.17 -37.12
C ASN A 79 -20.85 -2.95 -37.68
N ASN A 80 -21.31 -2.65 -38.89
CA ASN A 80 -22.37 -3.44 -39.55
C ASN A 80 -21.89 -4.88 -39.77
N ILE A 81 -22.74 -5.86 -39.44
CA ILE A 81 -22.33 -7.28 -39.47
C ILE A 81 -21.88 -7.75 -40.85
N SER A 82 -22.44 -7.19 -41.93
CA SER A 82 -22.02 -7.45 -43.32
C SER A 82 -20.60 -6.98 -43.63
N ASN A 83 -20.12 -5.96 -42.90
CA ASN A 83 -18.79 -5.37 -43.02
C ASN A 83 -17.74 -6.07 -42.14
N LEU A 84 -18.16 -6.92 -41.19
CA LEU A 84 -17.26 -7.61 -40.27
C LEU A 84 -16.91 -9.00 -40.78
N GLU A 85 -15.63 -9.34 -40.77
CA GLU A 85 -15.12 -10.66 -41.15
C GLU A 85 -14.18 -11.21 -40.08
N LEU A 86 -14.25 -12.52 -39.81
CA LEU A 86 -13.36 -13.18 -38.86
C LEU A 86 -12.17 -13.78 -39.60
N LEU A 87 -10.97 -13.27 -39.33
CA LEU A 87 -9.73 -13.71 -39.98
C LEU A 87 -8.71 -14.21 -38.95
N LEU A 88 -7.77 -15.04 -39.40
CA LEU A 88 -6.54 -15.31 -38.65
C LEU A 88 -5.73 -14.02 -38.56
N LYS A 89 -5.08 -13.81 -37.41
CA LYS A 89 -4.30 -12.58 -37.16
C LYS A 89 -3.24 -12.32 -38.23
N ASP A 90 -2.53 -13.36 -38.67
CA ASP A 90 -1.46 -13.23 -39.67
C ASP A 90 -2.02 -12.76 -41.03
N ILE A 91 -3.17 -13.30 -41.45
CA ILE A 91 -3.86 -12.90 -42.69
C ILE A 91 -4.36 -11.44 -42.59
N HIS A 92 -4.88 -11.05 -41.43
CA HIS A 92 -5.30 -9.67 -41.20
C HIS A 92 -4.12 -8.69 -41.25
N ASP A 93 -2.98 -9.05 -40.65
CA ASP A 93 -1.80 -8.19 -40.65
C ASP A 93 -1.22 -8.02 -42.07
N ASP A 94 -1.30 -9.06 -42.92
CA ASP A 94 -0.93 -9.02 -44.34
C ASP A 94 -1.81 -8.09 -45.20
N LEU A 95 -3.10 -7.94 -44.85
CA LEU A 95 -4.06 -7.05 -45.52
C LEU A 95 -3.81 -5.57 -45.22
N HIS A 96 -3.14 -5.25 -44.11
CA HIS A 96 -2.86 -3.87 -43.68
C HIS A 96 -1.40 -3.44 -43.90
N ASP A 97 -0.59 -4.27 -44.57
CA ASP A 97 0.77 -3.93 -44.96
C ASP A 97 0.80 -3.16 -46.28
N ILE A 98 0.98 -1.84 -46.18
CA ILE A 98 1.12 -0.89 -47.31
C ILE A 98 2.58 -0.48 -47.54
N SER A 99 3.54 -1.26 -47.04
CA SER A 99 4.97 -1.02 -47.22
C SER A 99 5.58 -1.85 -48.36
N GLY A 100 6.76 -1.44 -48.83
CA GLY A 100 7.49 -2.18 -49.87
C GLY A 100 6.79 -2.23 -51.23
N ASP A 101 6.70 -3.43 -51.79
CA ASP A 101 6.19 -3.68 -53.15
C ASP A 101 4.66 -3.60 -53.25
N LYS A 102 3.95 -3.54 -52.11
CA LYS A 102 2.49 -3.34 -52.05
C LYS A 102 2.06 -1.87 -52.14
N ASN A 103 3.00 -0.92 -52.27
CA ASN A 103 2.71 0.51 -52.45
C ASN A 103 2.20 0.79 -53.89
N PRO A 104 0.96 1.28 -54.08
CA PRO A 104 0.40 1.52 -55.41
C PRO A 104 1.24 2.48 -56.28
N MET A 105 1.93 3.45 -55.65
CA MET A 105 2.81 4.38 -56.36
C MET A 105 4.06 3.73 -56.92
N ARG A 106 4.54 2.61 -56.34
CA ARG A 106 5.69 1.87 -56.88
C ARG A 106 5.34 1.02 -58.11
N SER A 107 4.08 0.61 -58.25
CA SER A 107 3.61 -0.13 -59.42
C SER A 107 3.21 0.81 -60.56
N TRP A 108 2.55 1.92 -60.25
CA TRP A 108 2.11 2.88 -61.27
C TRP A 108 3.25 3.74 -61.81
N TYR A 109 4.12 4.29 -60.94
CA TYR A 109 5.12 5.28 -61.36
C TYR A 109 6.17 4.75 -62.36
N PRO A 110 6.68 3.51 -62.32
CA PRO A 110 7.58 3.01 -63.36
C PRO A 110 6.86 2.81 -64.71
N ASN A 111 5.59 2.38 -64.66
CA ASN A 111 4.79 1.98 -65.82
C ASN A 111 3.97 3.13 -66.45
N ALA A 112 3.85 4.27 -65.78
CA ALA A 112 3.24 5.48 -66.32
C ALA A 112 4.07 6.03 -67.48
N SER A 113 3.39 6.48 -68.54
CA SER A 113 4.03 7.13 -69.67
C SER A 113 4.74 8.42 -69.24
N PRO A 114 5.76 8.88 -70.00
CA PRO A 114 6.43 10.15 -69.73
C PRO A 114 5.45 11.33 -69.59
N GLU A 115 4.40 11.38 -70.42
CA GLU A 115 3.36 12.42 -70.39
C GLU A 115 2.48 12.33 -69.12
N GLU A 116 2.11 11.14 -68.66
CA GLU A 116 1.35 10.96 -67.41
C GLU A 116 2.17 11.35 -66.17
N LYS A 117 3.47 11.06 -66.20
CA LYS A 117 4.42 11.52 -65.17
C LYS A 117 4.50 13.04 -65.20
N GLU A 118 4.69 13.65 -66.36
CA GLU A 118 4.81 15.09 -66.50
C GLU A 118 3.53 15.82 -66.04
N GLN A 119 2.35 15.34 -66.43
CA GLN A 119 1.07 15.87 -65.93
C GLN A 119 0.85 15.69 -64.43
N TYR A 120 1.37 14.61 -63.82
CA TYR A 120 1.33 14.44 -62.36
C TYR A 120 2.24 15.46 -61.65
N HIS A 121 3.45 15.68 -62.18
CA HIS A 121 4.40 16.65 -61.65
C HIS A 121 3.92 18.08 -61.85
N GLU A 122 3.33 18.42 -63.00
CA GLU A 122 2.72 19.72 -63.28
C GLU A 122 1.54 20.00 -62.37
N ARG A 123 0.61 19.06 -62.20
CA ARG A 123 -0.52 19.21 -61.25
C ARG A 123 -0.03 19.41 -59.82
N MET A 124 1.01 18.68 -59.41
CA MET A 124 1.58 18.84 -58.08
C MET A 124 2.32 20.17 -57.90
N SER A 125 2.98 20.65 -58.95
CA SER A 125 3.68 21.93 -58.98
C SER A 125 2.69 23.10 -58.98
N GLU A 126 1.63 23.06 -59.80
CA GLU A 126 0.56 24.07 -59.82
C GLU A 126 -0.22 24.13 -58.50
N ALA A 127 -0.46 22.98 -57.86
CA ALA A 127 -1.12 22.92 -56.55
C ALA A 127 -0.28 23.49 -55.40
N THR A 128 1.04 23.69 -55.60
CA THR A 128 1.97 24.10 -54.53
C THR A 128 2.75 25.39 -54.80
N ALA A 129 2.50 26.07 -55.94
CA ALA A 129 3.27 27.24 -56.36
C ALA A 129 2.70 28.62 -55.92
N ARG A 130 3.61 29.48 -55.44
CA ARG A 130 3.46 30.94 -55.23
C ARG A 130 2.24 31.35 -54.40
N GLU A 131 1.47 32.32 -54.85
CA GLU A 131 0.36 32.97 -54.11
C GLU A 131 -0.81 32.02 -53.81
N LYS A 132 -0.88 30.85 -54.47
CA LYS A 132 -1.87 29.80 -54.18
C LYS A 132 -1.48 28.93 -52.98
N ASN A 133 -0.24 29.05 -52.47
CA ASN A 133 0.19 28.40 -51.24
C ASN A 133 -0.10 29.33 -50.03
N PRO A 134 -1.05 28.99 -49.14
CA PRO A 134 -1.39 29.82 -47.98
C PRO A 134 -0.24 29.98 -46.96
N ARG A 135 0.94 29.40 -47.22
CA ARG A 135 2.15 29.47 -46.39
C ARG A 135 3.29 30.29 -47.02
N TYR A 136 3.08 30.94 -48.17
CA TYR A 136 4.08 31.80 -48.80
C TYR A 136 4.17 33.16 -48.09
N SER A 137 5.34 33.48 -47.53
CA SER A 137 5.52 34.66 -46.65
C SER A 137 6.47 35.73 -47.18
N GLY A 138 6.84 35.70 -48.47
CA GLY A 138 7.62 36.75 -49.15
C GLY A 138 9.10 36.89 -48.76
N PHE A 139 9.53 36.43 -47.59
CA PHE A 139 10.91 36.57 -47.09
C PHE A 139 11.66 35.23 -47.08
N THR A 140 12.84 35.15 -47.68
CA THR A 140 13.69 33.93 -47.58
C THR A 140 14.47 33.91 -46.26
N ASN A 141 14.84 32.73 -45.76
CA ASN A 141 15.69 32.62 -44.55
C ASN A 141 17.02 33.37 -44.72
N LYS A 142 17.56 33.44 -45.94
CA LYS A 142 18.77 34.21 -46.27
C LYS A 142 18.59 35.72 -46.10
N LYS A 143 17.42 36.27 -46.47
CA LYS A 143 17.10 37.69 -46.24
C LYS A 143 16.96 38.01 -44.75
N LEU A 144 16.22 37.17 -44.02
CA LEU A 144 16.04 37.33 -42.57
C LEU A 144 17.37 37.21 -41.82
N TYR A 145 18.23 36.28 -42.22
CA TYR A 145 19.55 36.10 -41.61
C TYR A 145 20.46 37.32 -41.76
N LYS A 146 20.49 37.92 -42.97
CA LYS A 146 21.26 39.15 -43.21
C LYS A 146 20.78 40.31 -42.33
N GLU A 147 19.46 40.42 -42.13
CA GLU A 147 18.88 41.43 -41.26
C GLU A 147 19.25 41.20 -39.79
N MET A 148 19.20 39.95 -39.31
CA MET A 148 19.64 39.61 -37.95
C MET A 148 21.09 40.02 -37.70
N ILE A 149 22.00 39.73 -38.63
CA ILE A 149 23.41 40.15 -38.56
C ILE A 149 23.54 41.68 -38.56
N SER A 150 22.76 42.38 -39.41
CA SER A 150 22.75 43.84 -39.47
C SER A 150 22.37 44.47 -38.12
N ILE A 151 21.33 43.93 -37.46
CA ILE A 151 20.89 44.39 -36.14
C ILE A 151 22.00 44.20 -35.10
N ILE A 152 22.58 42.99 -35.02
CA ILE A 152 23.61 42.67 -34.04
C ILE A 152 24.84 43.57 -34.22
N LYS A 153 25.27 43.81 -35.46
CA LYS A 153 26.40 44.71 -35.76
C LYS A 153 26.10 46.17 -35.43
N LYS A 154 24.84 46.62 -35.60
CA LYS A 154 24.44 48.00 -35.31
C LYS A 154 24.28 48.28 -33.82
N THR A 155 23.79 47.31 -33.05
CA THR A 155 23.54 47.46 -31.61
C THR A 155 24.71 47.03 -30.74
N GLY A 156 25.59 46.16 -31.24
CA GLY A 156 26.66 45.53 -30.44
C GLY A 156 26.13 44.53 -29.41
N ILE A 157 24.86 44.15 -29.48
CA ILE A 157 24.17 43.31 -28.50
C ILE A 157 23.68 42.03 -29.20
N PRO A 158 23.86 40.83 -28.60
CA PRO A 158 23.37 39.59 -29.18
C PRO A 158 21.84 39.58 -29.29
N LEU A 159 21.34 39.02 -30.38
CA LEU A 159 19.92 38.96 -30.67
C LEU A 159 19.26 37.80 -29.91
N THR A 160 18.11 38.03 -29.28
CA THR A 160 17.33 37.00 -28.58
C THR A 160 16.01 36.73 -29.30
N THR A 161 15.33 35.62 -28.98
CA THR A 161 14.02 35.32 -29.58
C THR A 161 12.97 36.41 -29.29
N PRO A 162 12.85 36.97 -28.06
CA PRO A 162 11.96 38.10 -27.79
C PRO A 162 12.33 39.37 -28.57
N SER A 163 13.62 39.75 -28.60
CA SER A 163 14.04 40.98 -29.28
C SER A 163 13.85 40.91 -30.80
N TRP A 164 14.07 39.73 -31.40
CA TRP A 164 13.73 39.51 -32.81
C TRP A 164 12.23 39.64 -33.06
N LYS A 165 11.37 39.09 -32.19
CA LYS A 165 9.91 39.18 -32.35
C LYS A 165 9.42 40.62 -32.30
N GLU A 166 10.00 41.44 -31.44
CA GLU A 166 9.66 42.87 -31.34
C GLU A 166 10.11 43.63 -32.60
N HIS A 167 11.36 43.44 -33.02
CA HIS A 167 11.90 44.07 -34.23
C HIS A 167 11.12 43.66 -35.48
N SER A 168 10.82 42.37 -35.63
CA SER A 168 10.11 41.84 -36.79
C SER A 168 8.67 42.35 -36.88
N ARG A 169 7.96 42.54 -35.75
CA ARG A 169 6.64 43.21 -35.76
C ARG A 169 6.73 44.67 -36.20
N LYS A 170 7.77 45.40 -35.78
CA LYS A 170 7.94 46.82 -36.11
C LYS A 170 8.26 47.08 -37.58
N TYR A 171 9.01 46.18 -38.23
CA TYR A 171 9.49 46.35 -39.60
C TYR A 171 8.86 45.38 -40.62
N GLY A 172 7.81 44.66 -40.22
CA GLY A 172 7.02 43.80 -41.13
C GLY A 172 7.72 42.49 -41.52
N TYR A 173 8.69 42.02 -40.73
CA TYR A 173 9.34 40.73 -40.95
C TYR A 173 8.59 39.57 -40.27
N ILE A 174 8.94 38.34 -40.65
CA ILE A 174 8.38 37.13 -40.07
C ILE A 174 8.90 36.95 -38.63
N HIS A 175 7.98 36.93 -37.66
CA HIS A 175 8.28 36.83 -36.23
C HIS A 175 8.18 35.39 -35.68
N SER A 176 7.65 34.44 -36.44
CA SER A 176 7.51 33.02 -36.06
C SER A 176 7.84 32.09 -37.24
N PHE A 177 8.63 31.05 -36.99
CA PHE A 177 9.03 30.10 -38.04
C PHE A 177 8.15 28.86 -37.97
N THR A 178 7.66 28.40 -39.12
CA THR A 178 6.99 27.11 -39.26
C THR A 178 8.02 25.97 -39.24
N ASN A 179 7.59 24.75 -38.94
CA ASN A 179 8.48 23.56 -38.89
C ASN A 179 9.34 23.38 -40.15
N PHE A 180 8.86 23.81 -41.32
CA PHE A 180 9.57 23.75 -42.60
C PHE A 180 10.72 24.77 -42.74
N ARG A 181 10.66 25.92 -42.04
CA ARG A 181 11.75 26.92 -42.04
C ARG A 181 12.85 26.62 -41.04
N GLY A 182 12.68 25.55 -40.25
CA GLY A 182 13.52 25.24 -39.09
C GLY A 182 13.15 26.09 -37.87
N LYS A 183 13.85 25.88 -36.75
CA LYS A 183 13.60 26.64 -35.52
C LYS A 183 14.22 28.03 -35.60
N LEU A 184 13.43 29.08 -35.36
CA LEU A 184 13.89 30.48 -35.33
C LEU A 184 15.15 30.66 -34.48
N ILE A 185 15.20 30.02 -33.31
CA ILE A 185 16.34 30.09 -32.39
C ILE A 185 17.66 29.62 -33.02
N ASN A 186 17.62 28.68 -33.97
CA ASN A 186 18.83 28.20 -34.64
C ASN A 186 19.37 29.24 -35.62
N LEU A 187 18.49 30.01 -36.27
CA LEU A 187 18.91 31.07 -37.19
C LEU A 187 19.50 32.26 -36.41
N ILE A 188 18.93 32.58 -35.25
CA ILE A 188 19.44 33.59 -34.32
C ILE A 188 20.81 33.17 -33.76
N LYS A 189 20.97 31.93 -33.29
CA LYS A 189 22.26 31.35 -32.87
C LYS A 189 23.33 31.54 -33.91
N LYS A 190 23.01 31.17 -35.15
CA LYS A 190 23.93 31.28 -36.26
C LYS A 190 24.32 32.75 -36.52
N ALA A 191 23.42 33.72 -36.32
CA ALA A 191 23.71 35.13 -36.52
C ALA A 191 24.59 35.70 -35.39
N ASN A 192 24.33 35.28 -34.15
CA ASN A 192 25.13 35.66 -32.98
C ASN A 192 26.55 35.09 -33.05
N ILE A 193 26.70 33.80 -33.38
CA ILE A 193 28.01 33.15 -33.57
C ILE A 193 28.81 33.86 -34.66
N GLU A 194 28.19 34.14 -35.82
CA GLU A 194 28.88 34.85 -36.92
C GLU A 194 29.25 36.30 -36.57
N CYS A 195 28.60 36.90 -35.57
CA CYS A 195 28.95 38.21 -35.03
C CYS A 195 29.87 38.15 -33.80
N GLY A 196 30.45 36.99 -33.48
CA GLY A 196 31.45 36.82 -32.41
C GLY A 196 30.91 36.47 -31.03
N PHE A 197 29.64 36.07 -30.92
CA PHE A 197 29.01 35.69 -29.65
C PHE A 197 28.83 34.16 -29.59
N GLU A 198 29.88 33.42 -29.20
CA GLU A 198 29.92 31.96 -29.31
C GLU A 198 29.17 31.20 -28.19
N HIS A 199 28.89 31.80 -27.03
CA HIS A 199 28.40 31.06 -25.85
C HIS A 199 27.32 31.74 -24.99
N TYR A 200 26.40 32.50 -25.60
CA TYR A 200 25.32 33.12 -24.83
C TYR A 200 23.97 32.75 -25.39
N ASP A 201 23.31 31.75 -24.80
CA ASP A 201 21.92 31.50 -25.23
C ASP A 201 20.98 30.82 -24.24
N ASN A 202 21.26 30.75 -22.92
CA ASN A 202 20.21 30.37 -21.98
C ASN A 202 20.50 30.71 -20.48
N PRO A 203 19.84 31.71 -19.89
CA PRO A 203 19.92 31.98 -18.44
C PRO A 203 19.50 30.79 -17.56
N ALA A 204 18.59 29.92 -18.03
CA ALA A 204 18.17 28.72 -17.31
C ALA A 204 19.25 27.63 -17.28
N LEU A 205 20.08 27.56 -18.33
CA LEU A 205 21.14 26.56 -18.49
C LEU A 205 22.38 26.93 -17.66
N MET A 206 22.60 28.22 -17.38
CA MET A 206 23.66 28.69 -16.46
C MET A 206 23.42 28.29 -14.99
N ARG A 207 22.17 28.24 -14.52
CA ARG A 207 21.83 27.72 -13.18
C ARG A 207 22.02 26.21 -13.08
N GLU A 208 21.61 25.48 -14.11
CA GLU A 208 21.82 24.04 -14.19
C GLU A 208 23.32 23.68 -14.25
N TYR A 209 24.11 24.37 -15.06
CA TYR A 209 25.57 24.15 -15.14
C TYR A 209 26.28 24.40 -13.80
N LYS A 210 25.95 25.48 -13.09
CA LYS A 210 26.48 25.73 -11.73
C LYS A 210 26.09 24.62 -10.75
N LYS A 211 24.86 24.13 -10.81
CA LYS A 211 24.38 23.02 -9.97
C LYS A 211 25.12 21.71 -10.28
N PHE A 212 25.44 21.45 -11.54
CA PHE A 212 26.14 20.24 -11.98
C PHE A 212 27.65 20.27 -11.68
N ILE A 213 28.31 21.44 -11.76
CA ILE A 213 29.71 21.60 -11.33
C ILE A 213 29.84 21.39 -9.80
N ASN A 214 28.89 21.88 -9.01
CA ASN A 214 28.88 21.66 -7.55
C ASN A 214 28.61 20.19 -7.14
N LEU A 215 27.91 19.43 -8.00
CA LEU A 215 27.68 17.99 -7.81
C LEU A 215 28.91 17.17 -8.24
N LEU A 216 29.63 17.62 -9.26
CA LEU A 216 30.90 17.06 -9.74
C LEU A 216 31.98 17.08 -8.66
N GLU A 217 32.16 18.20 -7.96
CA GLU A 217 33.13 18.32 -6.85
C GLU A 217 32.86 17.35 -5.69
N LYS A 218 31.64 16.78 -5.64
CA LYS A 218 31.20 15.83 -4.62
C LYS A 218 31.04 14.39 -5.13
N SER A 219 31.37 14.10 -6.39
CA SER A 219 31.16 12.77 -7.00
C SER A 219 32.40 12.26 -7.73
N GLU A 220 32.61 10.93 -7.74
CA GLU A 220 33.75 10.29 -8.43
C GLU A 220 33.53 10.05 -9.94
N PHE A 221 32.48 10.62 -10.55
CA PHE A 221 32.12 10.33 -11.94
C PHE A 221 32.81 11.27 -12.94
N GLU A 222 33.35 10.70 -14.02
CA GLU A 222 33.91 11.47 -15.13
C GLU A 222 32.79 11.99 -16.06
N LEU A 223 32.84 13.29 -16.40
CA LEU A 223 31.90 13.95 -17.30
C LEU A 223 32.54 14.39 -18.62
N ILE A 224 31.81 14.19 -19.71
CA ILE A 224 32.20 14.63 -21.06
C ILE A 224 31.17 15.64 -21.59
N PHE A 225 31.65 16.83 -21.97
CA PHE A 225 30.83 17.95 -22.46
C PHE A 225 30.92 18.06 -23.99
N ASN A 226 29.89 17.55 -24.68
CA ASN A 226 29.72 17.68 -26.12
C ASN A 226 28.33 18.29 -26.41
N ASP A 227 27.50 17.65 -27.23
CA ASP A 227 26.10 18.04 -27.55
C ASP A 227 25.11 17.87 -26.38
N GLY A 228 25.62 17.78 -25.16
CA GLY A 228 24.94 17.48 -23.90
C GLY A 228 25.93 17.01 -22.82
N ILE A 229 25.44 16.80 -21.60
CA ILE A 229 26.24 16.29 -20.46
C ILE A 229 26.19 14.75 -20.46
N TRP A 230 27.36 14.12 -20.55
CA TRP A 230 27.52 12.67 -20.55
C TRP A 230 28.32 12.19 -19.33
N LEU A 231 27.85 11.13 -18.68
CA LEU A 231 28.52 10.42 -17.58
C LEU A 231 29.21 9.17 -18.12
N VAL A 232 30.45 8.93 -17.71
CA VAL A 232 31.13 7.65 -17.91
C VAL A 232 30.77 6.70 -16.75
N LYS A 233 30.25 5.52 -17.07
CA LYS A 233 29.89 4.47 -16.10
C LYS A 233 30.45 3.12 -16.52
N ARG A 234 30.67 2.22 -15.56
CA ARG A 234 30.94 0.81 -15.83
C ARG A 234 29.65 0.00 -15.85
N CYS A 235 29.51 -0.88 -16.84
CA CYS A 235 28.37 -1.80 -16.93
C CYS A 235 28.41 -2.79 -15.77
N GLU A 236 27.33 -2.86 -14.99
CA GLU A 236 27.25 -3.76 -13.83
C GLU A 236 27.33 -5.26 -14.19
N LEU A 237 27.04 -5.62 -15.46
CA LEU A 237 27.12 -7.02 -15.90
C LEU A 237 28.48 -7.38 -16.49
N CYS A 238 29.02 -6.56 -17.39
CA CYS A 238 30.21 -6.91 -18.18
C CYS A 238 31.44 -6.05 -17.85
N GLY A 239 31.33 -5.09 -16.94
CA GLY A 239 32.43 -4.22 -16.51
C GLY A 239 32.87 -3.16 -17.53
N THR A 240 32.40 -3.23 -18.78
CA THR A 240 32.79 -2.29 -19.84
C THR A 240 32.33 -0.87 -19.54
N GLU A 241 33.22 0.11 -19.72
CA GLU A 241 32.89 1.53 -19.62
C GLU A 241 32.01 1.98 -20.79
N PHE A 242 31.00 2.79 -20.48
CA PHE A 242 30.09 3.34 -21.46
C PHE A 242 29.57 4.71 -21.03
N GLN A 243 29.25 5.55 -22.02
CA GLN A 243 28.75 6.89 -21.80
C GLN A 243 27.22 6.90 -21.79
N VAL A 244 26.62 7.59 -20.82
CA VAL A 244 25.18 7.83 -20.74
C VAL A 244 24.89 9.31 -20.58
N LYS A 245 23.82 9.81 -21.20
CA LYS A 245 23.38 11.18 -20.94
C LYS A 245 23.03 11.32 -19.47
N TYR A 246 23.33 12.45 -18.84
CA TYR A 246 23.04 12.68 -17.42
C TYR A 246 21.57 12.42 -17.03
N ARG A 247 20.63 12.74 -17.91
CA ARG A 247 19.18 12.44 -17.73
C ARG A 247 18.86 10.94 -17.64
N GLU A 248 19.74 10.09 -18.15
CA GLU A 248 19.67 8.62 -18.18
C GLU A 248 20.68 8.01 -17.18
N ARG A 249 21.12 8.76 -16.16
CA ARG A 249 22.12 8.34 -15.15
C ARG A 249 21.78 7.04 -14.40
N GLU A 250 20.49 6.70 -14.33
CA GLU A 250 19.97 5.46 -13.72
C GLU A 250 20.26 4.21 -14.60
N ARG A 251 20.76 4.39 -15.83
CA ARG A 251 21.13 3.28 -16.70
C ARG A 251 22.41 2.61 -16.17
N SER A 252 22.29 1.35 -15.81
CA SER A 252 23.39 0.53 -15.25
C SER A 252 24.09 -0.39 -16.25
N PHE A 253 23.56 -0.51 -17.47
CA PHE A 253 24.05 -1.46 -18.47
C PHE A 253 24.44 -0.78 -19.79
N CYS A 254 25.59 -1.19 -20.34
CA CYS A 254 26.13 -0.63 -21.57
C CYS A 254 25.22 -0.87 -22.79
N SER A 255 24.49 -1.99 -22.83
CA SER A 255 23.65 -2.37 -23.97
C SER A 255 22.35 -3.05 -23.54
N TYR A 256 21.37 -3.04 -24.45
CA TYR A 256 20.15 -3.83 -24.30
C TYR A 256 20.45 -5.33 -24.13
N ALA A 257 21.51 -5.84 -24.77
CA ALA A 257 21.95 -7.22 -24.59
C ALA A 257 22.36 -7.51 -23.14
N CYS A 258 23.15 -6.63 -22.50
CA CYS A 258 23.52 -6.79 -21.08
C CYS A 258 22.30 -6.66 -20.15
N SER A 259 21.43 -5.68 -20.41
CA SER A 259 20.17 -5.52 -19.66
C SER A 259 19.28 -6.77 -19.75
N ASN A 260 19.13 -7.34 -20.96
CA ASN A 260 18.31 -8.52 -21.19
C ASN A 260 18.90 -9.78 -20.54
N LYS A 261 20.23 -9.91 -20.49
CA LYS A 261 20.91 -11.03 -19.82
C LYS A 261 20.65 -11.03 -18.31
N VAL A 262 20.67 -9.86 -17.67
CA VAL A 262 20.28 -9.71 -16.25
C VAL A 262 18.81 -10.03 -16.04
N SER A 263 17.93 -9.53 -16.92
CA SER A 263 16.49 -9.87 -16.87
C SER A 263 16.24 -11.37 -17.03
N ALA A 264 17.00 -12.06 -17.89
CA ALA A 264 16.92 -13.51 -18.08
C ALA A 264 17.45 -14.29 -16.85
N LEU A 265 18.54 -13.83 -16.22
CA LEU A 265 19.05 -14.41 -14.97
C LEU A 265 18.07 -14.23 -13.81
N LYS A 266 17.45 -13.05 -13.69
CA LYS A 266 16.38 -12.77 -12.72
C LYS A 266 15.15 -13.64 -12.99
N ALA A 267 14.75 -13.81 -14.25
CA ALA A 267 13.65 -14.71 -14.62
C ALA A 267 13.96 -16.19 -14.31
N GLY A 268 15.21 -16.64 -14.51
CA GLY A 268 15.67 -17.98 -14.15
C GLY A 268 15.67 -18.24 -12.63
N ALA A 269 16.06 -17.25 -11.82
CA ALA A 269 15.95 -17.31 -10.36
C ALA A 269 14.49 -17.39 -9.88
N VAL A 270 13.60 -16.58 -10.47
CA VAL A 270 12.16 -16.59 -10.21
C VAL A 270 11.51 -17.93 -10.61
N MET A 271 11.97 -18.56 -11.69
CA MET A 271 11.49 -19.91 -12.07
C MET A 271 11.96 -21.00 -11.10
N LYS A 272 13.18 -20.93 -10.56
CA LYS A 272 13.66 -21.85 -9.51
C LYS A 272 12.88 -21.69 -8.20
N GLU A 273 12.53 -20.47 -7.81
CA GLU A 273 11.67 -20.20 -6.66
C GLU A 273 10.23 -20.70 -6.87
N LYS A 274 9.64 -20.49 -8.05
CA LYS A 274 8.33 -21.07 -8.39
C LYS A 274 8.34 -22.61 -8.31
N GLY A 275 9.41 -23.25 -8.75
CA GLY A 275 9.57 -24.71 -8.64
C GLY A 275 9.70 -25.20 -7.19
N LYS A 276 10.35 -24.44 -6.30
CA LYS A 276 10.38 -24.72 -4.86
C LYS A 276 9.01 -24.54 -4.21
N ASN A 277 8.34 -23.43 -4.47
CA ASN A 277 6.99 -23.15 -3.95
C ASN A 277 5.97 -24.18 -4.43
N GLN A 278 6.02 -24.62 -5.69
CA GLN A 278 5.12 -25.67 -6.17
C GLN A 278 5.37 -27.03 -5.50
N ARG A 279 6.62 -27.38 -5.20
CA ARG A 279 6.94 -28.62 -4.45
C ARG A 279 6.48 -28.53 -2.99
N GLU A 280 6.58 -27.36 -2.38
CA GLU A 280 6.11 -27.12 -1.01
C GLU A 280 4.59 -27.15 -0.90
N ILE A 281 3.89 -26.51 -1.84
CA ILE A 281 2.42 -26.60 -1.98
C ILE A 281 1.98 -28.04 -2.20
N ALA A 282 2.67 -28.79 -3.07
CA ALA A 282 2.37 -30.20 -3.30
C ALA A 282 2.58 -31.03 -2.02
N ARG A 283 3.69 -30.83 -1.30
CA ARG A 283 3.95 -31.52 -0.01
C ARG A 283 2.89 -31.20 1.03
N LYS A 284 2.51 -29.93 1.19
CA LYS A 284 1.44 -29.52 2.10
C LYS A 284 0.11 -30.22 1.77
N LYS A 285 -0.23 -30.32 0.49
CA LYS A 285 -1.44 -31.02 0.05
C LYS A 285 -1.41 -32.52 0.36
N LEU A 286 -0.23 -33.15 0.32
CA LEU A 286 -0.07 -34.55 0.73
C LEU A 286 -0.23 -34.75 2.23
N PHE A 287 0.27 -33.82 3.05
CA PHE A 287 0.04 -33.84 4.50
C PHE A 287 -1.45 -33.73 4.83
N GLU A 288 -2.15 -32.76 4.24
CA GLU A 288 -3.59 -32.56 4.44
C GLU A 288 -4.40 -33.82 4.11
N LEU A 289 -4.17 -34.42 2.93
CA LEU A 289 -4.90 -35.62 2.50
C LEU A 289 -4.54 -36.86 3.32
N PHE A 290 -3.32 -36.92 3.88
CA PHE A 290 -2.93 -38.00 4.78
C PHE A 290 -3.63 -37.91 6.12
N GLU A 291 -3.68 -36.71 6.72
CA GLU A 291 -4.42 -36.46 7.95
C GLU A 291 -5.92 -36.75 7.78
N GLU A 292 -6.52 -36.29 6.67
CA GLU A 292 -7.92 -36.54 6.32
C GLU A 292 -8.21 -38.04 6.24
N TYR A 293 -7.36 -38.80 5.55
CA TYR A 293 -7.51 -40.26 5.49
C TYR A 293 -7.47 -40.91 6.87
N VAL A 294 -6.51 -40.53 7.72
CA VAL A 294 -6.35 -41.11 9.06
C VAL A 294 -7.56 -40.81 9.94
N CYS A 295 -8.10 -39.59 9.88
CA CYS A 295 -9.29 -39.18 10.62
C CYS A 295 -10.55 -39.90 10.12
N ASP A 296 -10.74 -39.98 8.81
CA ASP A 296 -11.95 -40.57 8.21
C ASP A 296 -12.02 -42.09 8.43
N ASN A 297 -10.86 -42.76 8.40
CA ASN A 297 -10.79 -44.21 8.41
C ASN A 297 -10.34 -44.79 9.77
N ASN A 298 -9.96 -43.94 10.73
CA ASN A 298 -9.33 -44.34 12.00
C ASN A 298 -8.18 -45.35 11.80
N GLU A 299 -7.44 -45.19 10.70
CA GLU A 299 -6.39 -46.11 10.30
C GLU A 299 -5.36 -45.39 9.43
N ILE A 300 -4.07 -45.66 9.66
CA ILE A 300 -3.01 -45.21 8.76
C ILE A 300 -3.19 -45.92 7.41
N PRO A 301 -3.19 -45.23 6.26
CA PRO A 301 -3.34 -45.89 4.97
C PRO A 301 -2.18 -46.87 4.72
N THR A 302 -2.34 -47.87 3.85
CA THR A 302 -1.16 -48.46 3.20
C THR A 302 -0.69 -47.53 2.08
N LEU A 303 0.51 -47.77 1.55
CA LEU A 303 1.00 -47.07 0.36
C LEU A 303 -0.02 -47.14 -0.79
N SER A 304 -0.62 -48.32 -1.02
CA SER A 304 -1.60 -48.53 -2.09
C SER A 304 -2.91 -47.78 -1.84
N ASP A 305 -3.41 -47.83 -0.61
CA ASP A 305 -4.67 -47.16 -0.23
C ASP A 305 -4.52 -45.64 -0.34
N PHE A 306 -3.38 -45.12 0.12
CA PHE A 306 -3.10 -43.69 0.03
C PHE A 306 -3.01 -43.22 -1.42
N PHE A 307 -2.37 -44.00 -2.30
CA PHE A 307 -2.33 -43.65 -3.73
C PHE A 307 -3.71 -43.61 -4.38
N SER A 308 -4.58 -44.57 -4.05
CA SER A 308 -5.96 -44.57 -4.54
C SER A 308 -6.73 -43.35 -4.03
N TYR A 309 -6.57 -43.02 -2.76
CA TYR A 309 -7.20 -41.85 -2.13
C TYR A 309 -6.72 -40.51 -2.73
N LEU A 310 -5.43 -40.39 -3.02
CA LEU A 310 -4.84 -39.22 -3.65
C LEU A 310 -5.37 -38.99 -5.08
N LYS A 311 -5.51 -40.07 -5.86
CA LYS A 311 -6.11 -40.00 -7.20
C LYS A 311 -7.58 -39.59 -7.15
N ALA A 312 -8.34 -40.16 -6.22
CA ALA A 312 -9.74 -39.79 -6.02
C ALA A 312 -9.90 -38.30 -5.67
N ASN A 313 -8.92 -37.74 -4.96
CA ASN A 313 -8.88 -36.32 -4.57
C ASN A 313 -8.12 -35.42 -5.57
N GLY A 314 -7.98 -35.85 -6.82
CA GLY A 314 -7.50 -35.01 -7.94
C GLY A 314 -5.99 -34.76 -7.99
N VAL A 315 -5.20 -35.51 -7.22
CA VAL A 315 -3.73 -35.43 -7.27
C VAL A 315 -3.20 -36.46 -8.27
N ASN A 316 -2.84 -36.00 -9.48
CA ASN A 316 -2.51 -36.88 -10.61
C ASN A 316 -0.99 -37.02 -10.91
N ASP A 317 -0.13 -36.14 -10.39
CA ASP A 317 1.31 -36.15 -10.68
C ASP A 317 2.18 -36.21 -9.42
N PHE A 318 2.83 -37.36 -9.23
CA PHE A 318 3.72 -37.69 -8.10
C PHE A 318 5.19 -37.88 -8.52
N ARG A 319 5.52 -37.61 -9.78
CA ARG A 319 6.76 -38.11 -10.40
C ARG A 319 8.04 -37.43 -9.91
N THR A 320 7.96 -36.30 -9.21
CA THR A 320 9.16 -35.54 -8.79
C THR A 320 9.84 -36.01 -7.49
N ALA A 321 9.33 -37.02 -6.77
CA ALA A 321 9.94 -37.45 -5.49
C ALA A 321 10.28 -38.94 -5.36
N GLY A 322 9.89 -39.81 -6.31
CA GLY A 322 9.93 -41.25 -6.08
C GLY A 322 8.82 -41.63 -5.10
N ILE A 323 7.81 -42.33 -5.63
CA ILE A 323 6.57 -42.76 -4.97
C ILE A 323 6.78 -43.23 -3.51
N TYR A 324 7.79 -44.05 -3.27
CA TYR A 324 8.11 -44.57 -1.94
C TYR A 324 8.70 -43.51 -0.99
N LYS A 325 9.57 -42.62 -1.50
CA LYS A 325 10.21 -41.57 -0.72
C LYS A 325 9.23 -40.47 -0.31
N GLY A 326 8.24 -40.14 -1.16
CA GLY A 326 7.19 -39.16 -0.82
C GLY A 326 6.26 -39.64 0.28
N TYR A 327 5.82 -40.90 0.21
CA TYR A 327 4.98 -41.51 1.24
C TYR A 327 5.73 -41.72 2.57
N GLN A 328 6.96 -42.26 2.52
CA GLN A 328 7.80 -42.41 3.71
C GLN A 328 8.14 -41.04 4.31
N TYR A 329 8.40 -40.00 3.50
CA TYR A 329 8.64 -38.65 4.00
C TYR A 329 7.43 -38.07 4.74
N VAL A 330 6.21 -38.23 4.20
CA VAL A 330 4.98 -37.76 4.86
C VAL A 330 4.76 -38.52 6.17
N LEU A 331 4.93 -39.84 6.16
CA LEU A 331 4.86 -40.69 7.35
C LEU A 331 5.89 -40.27 8.40
N ASP A 332 7.17 -40.17 8.02
CA ASP A 332 8.27 -39.84 8.93
C ASP A 332 8.05 -38.47 9.57
N ILE A 333 7.67 -37.45 8.78
CA ILE A 333 7.44 -36.09 9.30
C ILE A 333 6.25 -36.06 10.28
N ILE A 334 5.11 -36.68 9.93
CA ILE A 334 3.92 -36.69 10.81
C ILE A 334 4.22 -37.46 12.09
N THR A 335 4.87 -38.62 11.98
CA THR A 335 5.14 -39.49 13.14
C THR A 335 6.27 -38.93 14.01
N GLU A 336 7.32 -38.35 13.43
CA GLU A 336 8.35 -37.61 14.17
C GLU A 336 7.75 -36.38 14.86
N ARG A 337 6.89 -35.62 14.18
CA ARG A 337 6.23 -34.42 14.74
C ARG A 337 5.32 -34.73 15.92
N TYR A 338 4.49 -35.76 15.84
CA TYR A 338 3.44 -35.99 16.84
C TYR A 338 3.73 -37.15 17.79
N THR A 339 4.47 -38.18 17.39
CA THR A 339 4.72 -39.36 18.23
C THR A 339 6.18 -39.54 18.62
N ASN A 340 7.10 -38.76 18.01
CA ASN A 340 8.55 -38.85 18.20
C ASN A 340 9.11 -40.25 17.86
N LYS A 341 8.43 -40.99 16.97
CA LYS A 341 8.78 -42.35 16.54
C LYS A 341 8.81 -42.41 15.01
N LYS A 342 9.77 -43.11 14.41
CA LYS A 342 9.77 -43.38 12.96
C LYS A 342 9.09 -44.71 12.66
N ILE A 343 8.08 -44.70 11.79
CA ILE A 343 7.33 -45.90 11.42
C ILE A 343 7.91 -46.53 10.16
N ASN A 344 8.28 -47.81 10.25
CA ASN A 344 8.68 -48.58 9.07
C ASN A 344 7.45 -49.00 8.25
N VAL A 345 7.43 -48.68 6.95
CA VAL A 345 6.33 -49.04 6.03
C VAL A 345 6.05 -50.54 5.98
N ARG A 346 7.03 -51.41 6.29
CA ARG A 346 6.82 -52.86 6.38
C ARG A 346 5.90 -53.25 7.54
N SER A 347 5.92 -52.50 8.64
CA SER A 347 5.07 -52.73 9.82
C SER A 347 3.61 -52.39 9.57
N LEU A 348 3.34 -51.49 8.60
CA LEU A 348 1.99 -51.12 8.16
C LEU A 348 1.25 -52.25 7.42
N ARG A 349 1.84 -53.44 7.24
CA ARG A 349 1.11 -54.60 6.72
C ARG A 349 0.10 -55.17 7.72
N LYS A 350 0.28 -54.88 9.01
CA LYS A 350 -0.58 -55.40 10.09
C LYS A 350 -1.67 -54.39 10.42
N GLN A 351 -2.92 -54.72 10.09
CA GLN A 351 -4.08 -53.88 10.37
C GLN A 351 -4.20 -53.40 11.83
N PRO A 352 -3.98 -54.26 12.86
CA PRO A 352 -4.06 -53.82 14.25
C PRO A 352 -3.05 -52.71 14.60
N TYR A 353 -1.84 -52.80 14.04
CA TYR A 353 -0.78 -51.80 14.24
C TYR A 353 -1.12 -50.46 13.57
N ARG A 354 -1.77 -50.48 12.40
CA ARG A 354 -2.22 -49.25 11.73
C ARG A 354 -3.30 -48.51 12.52
N LYS A 355 -4.21 -49.24 13.17
CA LYS A 355 -5.25 -48.67 14.05
C LYS A 355 -4.67 -48.13 15.35
N GLU A 356 -3.77 -48.86 15.99
CA GLU A 356 -3.07 -48.41 17.20
C GLU A 356 -2.33 -47.08 16.97
N MET A 357 -1.58 -47.00 15.87
CA MET A 357 -0.84 -45.80 15.51
C MET A 357 -1.75 -44.65 15.06
N ALA A 358 -2.89 -44.93 14.41
CA ALA A 358 -3.90 -43.92 14.12
C ALA A 358 -4.46 -43.33 15.42
N THR A 359 -4.78 -44.16 16.42
CA THR A 359 -5.23 -43.70 17.74
C THR A 359 -4.16 -42.87 18.46
N GLU A 360 -2.89 -43.29 18.41
CA GLU A 360 -1.77 -42.51 19.00
C GLU A 360 -1.61 -41.14 18.29
N LEU A 361 -1.71 -41.10 16.96
CA LEU A 361 -1.64 -39.87 16.17
C LEU A 361 -2.84 -38.95 16.41
N ILE A 362 -4.05 -39.49 16.46
CA ILE A 362 -5.28 -38.74 16.72
C ILE A 362 -5.23 -38.15 18.13
N SER A 363 -4.85 -38.95 19.13
CA SER A 363 -4.76 -38.47 20.52
C SER A 363 -3.70 -37.40 20.71
N LYS A 364 -2.48 -37.57 20.18
CA LYS A 364 -1.42 -36.53 20.28
C LYS A 364 -1.67 -35.33 19.39
N GLY A 365 -2.32 -35.53 18.24
CA GLY A 365 -2.80 -34.47 17.36
C GLY A 365 -3.85 -33.60 18.04
N LEU A 366 -4.73 -34.16 18.87
CA LEU A 366 -5.71 -33.41 19.69
C LEU A 366 -5.04 -32.53 20.75
N TYR A 367 -3.88 -32.92 21.29
CA TYR A 367 -3.09 -32.10 22.23
C TYR A 367 -2.23 -31.03 21.54
N SER A 368 -1.99 -31.14 20.23
CA SER A 368 -1.04 -30.28 19.48
C SER A 368 -1.69 -29.40 18.41
N ASN A 369 -2.96 -29.62 18.08
CA ASN A 369 -3.72 -28.79 17.13
C ASN A 369 -4.55 -27.75 17.89
N HIS A 370 -4.10 -26.49 17.89
CA HIS A 370 -4.96 -25.34 18.14
C HIS A 370 -5.77 -25.07 16.87
N LYS A 371 -6.74 -25.94 16.60
CA LYS A 371 -7.73 -25.77 15.53
C LYS A 371 -9.08 -25.65 16.20
N VAL A 372 -9.83 -24.59 15.86
CA VAL A 372 -11.18 -24.33 16.39
C VAL A 372 -11.98 -25.64 16.40
N VAL A 373 -12.25 -26.15 17.60
CA VAL A 373 -12.72 -27.52 17.84
C VAL A 373 -14.22 -27.65 17.55
N SER A 374 -14.96 -26.56 17.66
CA SER A 374 -16.34 -26.47 17.23
C SER A 374 -16.77 -25.02 17.05
N VAL A 375 -17.73 -24.79 16.16
CA VAL A 375 -18.53 -23.56 16.09
C VAL A 375 -19.96 -24.02 16.33
N VAL A 376 -20.51 -23.68 17.49
CA VAL A 376 -21.88 -24.04 17.86
C VAL A 376 -22.74 -22.80 17.64
N TYR A 377 -23.77 -22.92 16.82
CA TYR A 377 -24.76 -21.86 16.62
C TYR A 377 -25.69 -21.83 17.84
N ILE A 378 -25.59 -20.77 18.65
CA ILE A 378 -26.28 -20.67 19.96
C ILE A 378 -27.51 -19.75 19.90
N GLY A 379 -27.77 -19.08 18.78
CA GLY A 379 -28.86 -18.11 18.66
C GLY A 379 -28.87 -17.37 17.33
N ASN A 380 -29.76 -16.38 17.18
CA ASN A 380 -30.06 -15.70 15.91
C ASN A 380 -28.97 -14.75 15.38
N GLU A 381 -27.84 -14.57 16.08
CA GLU A 381 -26.75 -13.64 15.70
C GLU A 381 -25.36 -14.30 15.66
N ASN A 382 -24.44 -13.72 14.88
CA ASN A 382 -23.10 -14.29 14.64
C ASN A 382 -22.08 -13.77 15.66
N VAL A 383 -21.80 -14.57 16.70
CA VAL A 383 -20.77 -14.29 17.72
C VAL A 383 -19.64 -15.31 17.59
N TYR A 384 -18.39 -14.84 17.57
CA TYR A 384 -17.20 -15.68 17.39
C TYR A 384 -16.30 -15.62 18.64
N ASN A 385 -16.14 -16.74 19.34
CA ASN A 385 -15.13 -16.90 20.38
C ASN A 385 -13.82 -17.38 19.74
N GLY A 386 -12.72 -16.64 19.92
CA GLY A 386 -11.41 -16.95 19.35
C GLY A 386 -10.31 -16.86 20.39
N THR A 387 -9.60 -17.97 20.61
CA THR A 387 -8.35 -18.00 21.40
C THR A 387 -7.18 -18.00 20.42
N VAL A 388 -6.20 -17.13 20.66
CA VAL A 388 -4.96 -17.04 19.87
C VAL A 388 -3.77 -17.25 20.80
N ASP A 389 -2.87 -18.16 20.45
CA ASP A 389 -1.74 -18.53 21.33
C ASP A 389 -0.58 -17.53 21.17
N ASP A 390 -0.10 -17.33 19.94
CA ASP A 390 1.16 -16.60 19.67
C ASP A 390 0.99 -15.26 18.92
N PHE A 391 -0.19 -15.00 18.34
CA PHE A 391 -0.44 -13.81 17.52
C PHE A 391 -1.74 -13.13 17.93
N HIS A 392 -1.69 -11.87 18.38
CA HIS A 392 -2.88 -11.05 18.70
C HIS A 392 -3.70 -10.63 17.46
N ASN A 393 -3.62 -11.39 16.37
CA ASN A 393 -4.25 -11.07 15.09
C ASN A 393 -5.26 -12.16 14.74
N TYR A 394 -6.53 -11.82 14.53
CA TYR A 394 -7.54 -12.72 14.02
C TYR A 394 -8.39 -12.06 12.92
N GLY A 395 -8.77 -12.84 11.92
CA GLY A 395 -9.54 -12.37 10.76
C GLY A 395 -10.93 -13.01 10.71
N ILE A 396 -11.98 -12.20 10.76
CA ILE A 396 -13.37 -12.67 10.60
C ILE A 396 -13.72 -12.60 9.11
N ILE A 397 -13.99 -13.75 8.49
CA ILE A 397 -14.46 -13.82 7.10
C ILE A 397 -15.96 -13.53 7.08
N LEU A 398 -16.34 -12.31 6.71
CA LEU A 398 -17.73 -11.88 6.61
C LEU A 398 -18.43 -12.43 5.37
N ASN A 399 -17.73 -12.54 4.24
CA ASN A 399 -18.32 -13.10 3.03
C ASN A 399 -17.28 -13.78 2.13
N LYS A 400 -17.72 -14.84 1.44
CA LYS A 400 -16.95 -15.52 0.40
C LYS A 400 -17.61 -15.25 -0.95
N LYS A 401 -17.09 -14.30 -1.72
CA LYS A 401 -17.51 -14.06 -3.11
C LYS A 401 -16.53 -14.73 -4.06
N LYS A 402 -16.95 -15.01 -5.29
CA LYS A 402 -16.02 -15.33 -6.38
C LYS A 402 -15.79 -14.06 -7.20
N THR A 403 -14.53 -13.73 -7.45
CA THR A 403 -14.17 -12.72 -8.44
C THR A 403 -14.71 -13.12 -9.81
N LYS A 404 -14.75 -12.15 -10.73
CA LYS A 404 -15.18 -12.35 -12.12
C LYS A 404 -14.35 -13.42 -12.88
N THR A 405 -13.18 -13.80 -12.35
CA THR A 405 -12.24 -14.82 -12.83
C THR A 405 -12.27 -16.13 -12.02
N GLY A 406 -13.26 -16.32 -11.13
CA GLY A 406 -13.43 -17.56 -10.35
C GLY A 406 -12.55 -17.68 -9.10
N ARG A 407 -11.64 -16.74 -8.83
CA ARG A 407 -10.83 -16.72 -7.60
C ARG A 407 -11.70 -16.35 -6.40
N PRO A 408 -11.52 -16.96 -5.22
CA PRO A 408 -12.22 -16.53 -4.01
C PRO A 408 -11.80 -15.10 -3.65
N LYS A 409 -12.79 -14.22 -3.45
CA LYS A 409 -12.67 -12.90 -2.84
C LYS A 409 -13.34 -12.98 -1.48
N LEU A 410 -12.54 -12.93 -0.43
CA LEU A 410 -13.02 -12.92 0.94
C LEU A 410 -13.21 -11.46 1.35
N GLY A 411 -14.41 -11.09 1.78
CA GLY A 411 -14.60 -9.90 2.61
C GLY A 411 -14.25 -10.30 4.03
N MET A 412 -13.21 -9.69 4.59
CA MET A 412 -12.70 -10.01 5.91
C MET A 412 -12.58 -8.73 6.73
N ILE A 413 -12.87 -8.81 8.02
CA ILE A 413 -12.39 -7.86 9.02
C ILE A 413 -11.12 -8.46 9.61
N PHE A 414 -10.02 -7.71 9.57
CA PHE A 414 -8.83 -8.07 10.32
C PHE A 414 -8.81 -7.26 11.60
N THR A 415 -8.81 -7.97 12.73
CA THR A 415 -8.36 -7.42 14.00
C THR A 415 -6.89 -7.79 14.09
N ALA A 416 -6.02 -6.79 13.96
CA ALA A 416 -4.59 -6.94 14.16
C ALA A 416 -4.15 -6.02 15.31
N ASN A 417 -3.00 -6.32 15.92
CA ASN A 417 -2.42 -5.55 17.01
C ASN A 417 -3.36 -5.45 18.24
N CYS A 418 -3.50 -4.26 18.84
CA CYS A 418 -4.27 -4.06 20.08
C CYS A 418 -5.80 -4.18 19.90
N GLY A 419 -6.32 -4.31 18.68
CA GLY A 419 -7.74 -4.55 18.42
C GLY A 419 -8.66 -3.34 18.61
N GLU A 420 -8.11 -2.12 18.57
CA GLU A 420 -8.84 -0.86 18.72
C GLU A 420 -9.37 -0.28 17.40
N GLN A 421 -8.90 -0.76 16.24
CA GLN A 421 -9.41 -0.38 14.93
C GLN A 421 -9.74 -1.57 14.05
N THR A 422 -10.91 -1.50 13.39
CA THR A 422 -11.41 -2.52 12.47
C THR A 422 -10.89 -2.25 11.05
N LEU A 423 -9.73 -2.78 10.71
CA LEU A 423 -9.01 -2.44 9.48
C LEU A 423 -9.40 -3.30 8.27
N GLU A 424 -9.41 -2.68 7.09
CA GLU A 424 -9.30 -3.40 5.82
C GLU A 424 -7.87 -3.94 5.62
N SER A 425 -7.72 -4.94 4.75
CA SER A 425 -6.40 -5.45 4.39
C SER A 425 -5.53 -4.32 3.81
N PHE A 426 -4.28 -4.21 4.30
CA PHE A 426 -3.32 -3.14 3.97
C PHE A 426 -3.66 -1.73 4.48
N GLU A 427 -4.75 -1.56 5.25
CA GLU A 427 -5.04 -0.31 5.95
C GLU A 427 -4.10 -0.10 7.15
N LEU A 428 -3.82 1.16 7.50
CA LEU A 428 -2.98 1.51 8.65
C LEU A 428 -3.81 2.19 9.74
N CYS A 429 -3.44 1.97 11.00
CA CYS A 429 -4.00 2.76 12.09
C CYS A 429 -3.44 4.19 12.06
N CYS A 430 -4.32 5.19 12.10
CA CYS A 430 -3.95 6.60 12.25
C CYS A 430 -4.48 7.10 13.60
N LEU A 431 -3.64 7.03 14.63
CA LEU A 431 -4.04 7.24 16.01
C LEU A 431 -3.52 8.55 16.57
N VAL A 432 -4.30 9.14 17.46
CA VAL A 432 -3.91 10.26 18.32
C VAL A 432 -4.59 10.07 19.66
N GLU A 433 -3.95 10.45 20.76
CA GLU A 433 -4.48 10.24 22.11
C GLU A 433 -4.82 11.56 22.79
N THR A 434 -5.93 11.54 23.52
CA THR A 434 -6.45 12.65 24.31
C THR A 434 -6.67 12.21 25.74
N PHE A 435 -6.55 13.15 26.68
CA PHE A 435 -6.51 12.89 28.11
C PHE A 435 -7.64 13.65 28.81
N PRO A 436 -8.89 13.16 28.77
CA PRO A 436 -10.03 13.87 29.35
C PRO A 436 -9.86 14.19 30.85
N SER A 437 -9.12 13.39 31.61
CA SER A 437 -8.81 13.66 33.03
C SER A 437 -8.01 14.96 33.24
N ARG A 438 -7.34 15.46 32.20
CA ARG A 438 -6.53 16.68 32.23
C ARG A 438 -7.30 17.95 31.84
N HIS A 439 -8.61 17.85 31.61
CA HIS A 439 -9.46 19.00 31.27
C HIS A 439 -10.43 19.29 32.41
N ASP A 440 -10.75 20.56 32.63
CA ASP A 440 -11.68 21.00 33.67
C ASP A 440 -13.10 21.22 33.13
N SER A 441 -13.25 21.41 31.82
CA SER A 441 -14.54 21.56 31.16
C SER A 441 -14.62 20.89 29.77
N TYR A 442 -15.84 20.72 29.27
CA TYR A 442 -16.06 20.18 27.93
C TYR A 442 -15.49 21.09 26.84
N GLU A 443 -15.54 22.40 27.03
CA GLU A 443 -15.07 23.39 26.05
C GLU A 443 -13.57 23.26 25.82
N GLU A 444 -12.80 23.08 26.90
CA GLU A 444 -11.36 22.82 26.85
C GLU A 444 -11.09 21.48 26.16
N PHE A 445 -11.83 20.43 26.53
CA PHE A 445 -11.71 19.12 25.90
C PHE A 445 -12.04 19.17 24.40
N GLN A 446 -13.08 19.89 24.02
CA GLN A 446 -13.49 20.09 22.62
C GLN A 446 -12.41 20.82 21.81
N GLU A 447 -11.71 21.78 22.40
CA GLU A 447 -10.57 22.43 21.76
C GLU A 447 -9.43 21.42 21.49
N THR A 448 -9.08 20.60 22.47
CA THR A 448 -8.13 19.49 22.28
C THR A 448 -8.57 18.52 21.19
N LEU A 449 -9.87 18.17 21.14
CA LEU A 449 -10.42 17.30 20.10
C LEU A 449 -10.25 17.88 18.69
N LYS A 450 -10.34 19.21 18.52
CA LYS A 450 -10.10 19.87 17.23
C LYS A 450 -8.66 19.66 16.76
N PHE A 451 -7.68 19.83 17.65
CA PHE A 451 -6.27 19.64 17.28
C PHE A 451 -5.92 18.17 17.06
N ALA A 452 -6.46 17.28 17.89
CA ALA A 452 -6.35 15.84 17.68
C ALA A 452 -6.92 15.42 16.31
N TYR A 453 -8.09 15.94 15.95
CA TYR A 453 -8.68 15.76 14.61
C TYR A 453 -7.75 16.25 13.50
N LEU A 454 -7.25 17.49 13.59
CA LEU A 454 -6.40 18.08 12.56
C LEU A 454 -5.12 17.28 12.34
N TYR A 455 -4.48 16.86 13.43
CA TYR A 455 -3.30 16.01 13.38
C TYR A 455 -3.63 14.67 12.72
N SER A 456 -4.62 13.95 13.24
CA SER A 456 -5.01 12.62 12.73
C SER A 456 -5.42 12.69 11.26
N LYS A 457 -6.19 13.69 10.85
CA LYS A 457 -6.62 13.86 9.45
C LYS A 457 -5.43 14.14 8.55
N SER A 458 -4.48 14.97 8.99
CA SER A 458 -3.26 15.26 8.24
C SER A 458 -2.41 14.01 8.03
N VAL A 459 -2.29 13.14 9.04
CA VAL A 459 -1.59 11.85 8.90
C VAL A 459 -2.21 11.00 7.80
N THR A 460 -3.54 11.00 7.65
CA THR A 460 -4.21 10.24 6.57
C THR A 460 -3.84 10.71 5.16
N LEU A 461 -3.26 11.92 5.02
CA LEU A 461 -2.84 12.50 3.73
C LEU A 461 -1.43 12.06 3.31
N VAL A 462 -0.64 11.51 4.24
CA VAL A 462 0.74 11.12 3.98
C VAL A 462 0.79 9.80 3.23
N ASN A 463 1.48 9.80 2.09
CA ASN A 463 1.67 8.59 1.30
C ASN A 463 2.82 7.75 1.86
N THR A 464 2.61 6.44 1.87
CA THR A 464 3.66 5.45 2.10
C THR A 464 4.33 5.03 0.79
N HIS A 465 5.34 4.17 0.86
CA HIS A 465 5.95 3.55 -0.31
C HIS A 465 5.12 2.38 -0.89
N TRP A 466 4.05 1.96 -0.23
CA TRP A 466 3.19 0.84 -0.63
C TRP A 466 1.92 1.34 -1.33
N LYS A 467 1.73 0.96 -2.59
CA LYS A 467 0.61 1.44 -3.41
C LYS A 467 -0.73 0.90 -2.92
N GLU A 468 -0.75 -0.33 -2.44
CA GLU A 468 -1.92 -1.02 -1.90
C GLU A 468 -2.44 -0.32 -0.64
N THR A 469 -1.55 0.00 0.29
CA THR A 469 -1.86 0.77 1.48
C THR A 469 -2.35 2.17 1.13
N ASN A 470 -1.66 2.87 0.23
CA ASN A 470 -2.08 4.20 -0.19
C ASN A 470 -3.48 4.17 -0.83
N ALA A 471 -3.80 3.16 -1.64
CA ALA A 471 -5.14 3.02 -2.23
C ALA A 471 -6.25 2.88 -1.17
N VAL A 472 -6.03 2.08 -0.12
CA VAL A 472 -7.01 1.90 0.96
C VAL A 472 -7.09 3.17 1.83
N MET A 473 -5.95 3.77 2.19
CA MET A 473 -5.90 5.01 2.95
C MET A 473 -6.59 6.17 2.23
N LEU A 474 -6.36 6.34 0.92
CA LEU A 474 -7.00 7.37 0.10
C LEU A 474 -8.53 7.23 0.05
N LYS A 475 -9.02 5.98 0.03
CA LYS A 475 -10.45 5.64 -0.02
C LYS A 475 -11.13 5.86 1.33
N ASN A 476 -10.54 5.34 2.39
CA ASN A 476 -11.20 5.22 3.69
C ASN A 476 -10.92 6.42 4.61
N ARG A 477 -9.73 7.03 4.52
CA ARG A 477 -9.28 8.14 5.38
C ARG A 477 -9.53 7.88 6.87
N ARG A 478 -9.45 6.63 7.31
CA ARG A 478 -9.77 6.23 8.69
C ARG A 478 -8.90 6.97 9.70
N MET A 479 -9.51 7.36 10.81
CA MET A 479 -8.85 7.96 11.95
C MET A 479 -9.20 7.19 13.23
N GLY A 480 -8.38 7.38 14.26
CA GLY A 480 -8.60 6.87 15.60
C GLY A 480 -8.20 7.92 16.64
N VAL A 481 -9.07 8.90 16.83
CA VAL A 481 -8.98 9.83 17.97
C VAL A 481 -9.33 9.03 19.22
N SER A 482 -8.31 8.71 20.01
CA SER A 482 -8.37 7.87 21.20
C SER A 482 -8.47 8.70 22.47
N GLN A 483 -9.09 8.11 23.50
CA GLN A 483 -9.05 8.61 24.87
C GLN A 483 -8.27 7.63 25.77
N THR A 484 -7.55 8.16 26.75
CA THR A 484 -6.87 7.38 27.81
C THR A 484 -6.99 8.11 29.15
N GLY A 485 -6.79 7.39 30.26
CA GLY A 485 -7.09 7.94 31.59
C GLY A 485 -8.60 8.06 31.82
N ILE A 486 -9.39 7.17 31.21
CA ILE A 486 -10.86 7.24 31.24
C ILE A 486 -11.38 7.00 32.65
N ILE A 487 -10.84 6.02 33.38
CA ILE A 487 -11.25 5.74 34.76
C ILE A 487 -10.90 6.91 35.68
N GLU A 488 -9.70 7.50 35.53
CA GLU A 488 -9.33 8.72 36.24
C GLU A 488 -10.30 9.88 35.93
N ALA A 489 -10.72 10.03 34.67
CA ALA A 489 -11.70 11.02 34.27
C ALA A 489 -13.10 10.76 34.84
N PHE A 490 -13.49 9.49 35.04
CA PHE A 490 -14.72 9.15 35.74
C PHE A 490 -14.70 9.59 37.19
N VAL A 491 -13.57 9.40 37.88
CA VAL A 491 -13.40 9.83 39.27
C VAL A 491 -13.40 11.36 39.36
N LYS A 492 -12.65 12.04 38.49
CA LYS A 492 -12.53 13.51 38.50
C LYS A 492 -13.84 14.22 38.10
N ASN A 493 -14.41 13.88 36.95
CA ASN A 493 -15.49 14.64 36.32
C ASN A 493 -16.87 13.99 36.46
N GLY A 494 -16.92 12.76 36.97
CA GLY A 494 -18.12 11.94 37.02
C GLY A 494 -18.34 11.14 35.73
N ARG A 495 -18.64 9.84 35.88
CA ARG A 495 -18.89 8.92 34.76
C ARG A 495 -19.94 9.43 33.77
N ARG A 496 -21.07 9.94 34.28
CA ARG A 496 -22.17 10.44 33.41
C ARG A 496 -21.74 11.64 32.59
N THR A 497 -21.07 12.60 33.22
CA THR A 497 -20.49 13.77 32.56
C THR A 497 -19.55 13.35 31.44
N MET A 498 -18.68 12.36 31.70
CA MET A 498 -17.76 11.85 30.69
C MET A 498 -18.46 11.19 29.49
N LEU A 499 -19.55 10.45 29.70
CA LEU A 499 -20.34 9.90 28.60
C LEU A 499 -21.03 11.00 27.79
N GLU A 500 -21.52 12.05 28.45
CA GLU A 500 -22.08 13.23 27.78
C GLU A 500 -21.01 13.99 26.97
N TRP A 501 -19.78 14.10 27.49
CA TRP A 501 -18.64 14.67 26.75
C TRP A 501 -18.26 13.82 25.54
N CYS A 502 -18.31 12.49 25.66
CA CYS A 502 -18.05 11.57 24.55
C CYS A 502 -19.05 11.77 23.41
N ASP A 503 -20.35 11.81 23.72
CA ASP A 503 -21.41 11.96 22.71
C ASP A 503 -21.34 13.31 21.98
N LYS A 504 -21.16 14.40 22.75
CA LYS A 504 -20.96 15.75 22.21
C LYS A 504 -19.66 15.83 21.38
N GLY A 505 -18.57 15.26 21.90
CA GLY A 505 -17.25 15.26 21.27
C GLY A 505 -17.24 14.47 19.96
N TYR A 506 -17.90 13.31 19.92
CA TYR A 506 -18.04 12.51 18.71
C TYR A 506 -18.82 13.27 17.63
N THR A 507 -19.95 13.89 18.00
CA THR A 507 -20.74 14.74 17.09
C THR A 507 -19.91 15.92 16.57
N TYR A 508 -19.13 16.56 17.44
CA TYR A 508 -18.23 17.64 17.06
C TYR A 508 -17.17 17.18 16.05
N LEU A 509 -16.52 16.03 16.28
CA LEU A 509 -15.54 15.45 15.36
C LEU A 509 -16.15 15.07 14.01
N GLN A 510 -17.38 14.55 13.96
CA GLN A 510 -18.09 14.28 12.71
C GLN A 510 -18.33 15.55 11.88
N ASN A 511 -18.71 16.66 12.55
CA ASN A 511 -18.91 17.95 11.92
C ASN A 511 -17.59 18.55 11.39
N LEU A 512 -16.49 18.41 12.15
CA LEU A 512 -15.16 18.76 11.67
C LEU A 512 -14.80 17.93 10.44
N ASP A 513 -15.08 16.62 10.46
CA ASP A 513 -14.76 15.75 9.34
C ASP A 513 -15.49 16.09 8.06
N GLU A 514 -16.76 16.43 8.16
CA GLU A 514 -17.54 16.92 7.03
C GLU A 514 -16.95 18.21 6.45
N LYS A 515 -16.66 19.19 7.32
CA LYS A 515 -16.14 20.50 6.92
C LYS A 515 -14.75 20.41 6.29
N TYR A 516 -13.81 19.75 6.96
CA TYR A 516 -12.42 19.67 6.49
C TYR A 516 -12.27 18.72 5.30
N SER A 517 -13.00 17.60 5.25
CA SER A 517 -12.97 16.72 4.07
C SER A 517 -13.57 17.41 2.85
N GLY A 518 -14.64 18.18 3.01
CA GLY A 518 -15.22 19.02 1.96
C GLY A 518 -14.25 20.09 1.48
N TRP A 519 -13.62 20.81 2.41
CA TRP A 519 -12.62 21.83 2.09
C TRP A 519 -11.38 21.26 1.37
N LEU A 520 -10.86 20.12 1.81
CA LEU A 520 -9.73 19.42 1.21
C LEU A 520 -10.10 18.64 -0.07
N CYS A 521 -11.39 18.54 -0.40
CA CYS A 521 -11.90 17.74 -1.52
C CYS A 521 -11.46 16.26 -1.45
N ILE A 522 -11.52 15.66 -0.25
CA ILE A 522 -11.21 14.24 -0.01
C ILE A 522 -12.42 13.51 0.58
N PRO A 523 -12.44 12.16 0.58
CA PRO A 523 -13.48 11.42 1.27
C PRO A 523 -13.52 11.73 2.77
N ARG A 524 -14.75 11.72 3.31
CA ARG A 524 -14.96 11.65 4.77
C ARG A 524 -14.32 10.39 5.32
N SER A 525 -13.83 10.48 6.54
CA SER A 525 -13.26 9.36 7.27
C SER A 525 -14.32 8.30 7.51
N ILE A 526 -14.04 7.05 7.13
CA ILE A 526 -14.97 5.92 7.29
C ILE A 526 -15.29 5.65 8.77
N LYS A 527 -14.32 5.94 9.64
CA LYS A 527 -14.36 5.88 11.11
C LYS A 527 -13.42 6.94 11.70
N ILE A 528 -13.72 7.45 12.89
CA ILE A 528 -13.09 8.64 13.47
C ILE A 528 -12.46 8.37 14.86
N THR A 529 -13.15 7.65 15.74
CA THR A 529 -12.83 7.56 17.17
C THR A 529 -12.51 6.13 17.59
N THR A 530 -11.68 5.98 18.61
CA THR A 530 -11.29 4.67 19.17
C THR A 530 -10.97 4.76 20.66
N VAL A 531 -10.69 3.63 21.32
CA VAL A 531 -10.02 3.59 22.62
C VAL A 531 -8.88 2.59 22.54
N LYS A 532 -7.65 3.08 22.61
CA LYS A 532 -6.41 2.31 22.65
C LYS A 532 -5.91 2.13 24.09
N PRO A 533 -5.45 0.94 24.50
CA PRO A 533 -4.72 0.72 25.75
C PRO A 533 -3.28 1.18 25.63
N SER A 534 -3.04 2.49 25.65
CA SER A 534 -1.72 3.05 25.40
C SER A 534 -0.76 2.89 26.58
N GLY A 535 -0.02 1.79 26.63
CA GLY A 535 0.86 1.51 27.76
C GLY A 535 1.99 2.53 27.97
N THR A 536 2.53 3.13 26.90
CA THR A 536 3.69 4.05 26.97
C THR A 536 3.27 5.52 27.01
N VAL A 537 2.35 5.93 26.14
CA VAL A 537 2.00 7.35 26.04
C VAL A 537 1.24 7.83 27.26
N SER A 538 0.42 6.97 27.88
CA SER A 538 -0.30 7.30 29.12
C SER A 538 0.63 7.52 30.32
N LEU A 539 1.90 7.12 30.23
CA LEU A 539 2.89 7.39 31.27
C LEU A 539 3.35 8.84 31.27
N LEU A 540 3.37 9.50 30.10
CA LEU A 540 3.81 10.88 29.97
C LEU A 540 2.94 11.85 30.78
N PRO A 541 1.59 11.79 30.69
CA PRO A 541 0.73 12.56 31.57
C PRO A 541 0.44 11.85 32.90
N GLY A 542 0.98 10.65 33.15
CA GLY A 542 0.74 9.88 34.38
C GLY A 542 -0.73 9.51 34.59
N VAL A 543 -1.33 8.79 33.63
CA VAL A 543 -2.74 8.35 33.68
C VAL A 543 -2.85 6.84 33.39
N PRO A 544 -3.91 6.16 33.84
CA PRO A 544 -4.18 4.77 33.46
C PRO A 544 -4.37 4.58 31.93
N PRO A 545 -3.92 3.46 31.36
CA PRO A 545 -3.97 3.24 29.91
C PRO A 545 -5.39 2.92 29.40
N GLY A 546 -5.88 3.69 28.43
CA GLY A 546 -7.21 3.54 27.86
C GLY A 546 -8.31 3.64 28.92
N ILE A 547 -9.12 2.58 29.01
CA ILE A 547 -10.22 2.41 29.97
C ILE A 547 -9.89 1.49 31.15
N HIS A 548 -8.62 1.12 31.32
CA HIS A 548 -8.23 0.19 32.38
C HIS A 548 -8.21 0.89 33.75
N TYR A 549 -8.57 0.13 34.78
CA TYR A 549 -8.41 0.55 36.16
C TYR A 549 -6.92 0.58 36.55
N PRO A 550 -6.52 1.48 37.46
CA PRO A 550 -5.17 1.54 37.98
C PRO A 550 -4.79 0.24 38.72
N HIS A 551 -3.49 0.00 38.88
CA HIS A 551 -3.00 -1.19 39.58
C HIS A 551 -3.30 -1.15 41.08
N SER A 552 -3.04 0.00 41.70
CA SER A 552 -3.28 0.39 43.10
C SER A 552 -3.16 1.91 43.20
N GLU A 553 -3.51 2.49 44.34
CA GLU A 553 -3.38 3.94 44.59
C GLU A 553 -1.91 4.36 44.67
N TYR A 554 -1.13 3.60 45.46
CA TYR A 554 0.31 3.76 45.63
C TYR A 554 1.02 2.50 45.14
N TYR A 555 2.01 2.68 44.27
CA TYR A 555 2.84 1.57 43.79
C TYR A 555 4.25 2.01 43.41
N ILE A 556 5.17 1.06 43.42
CA ILE A 556 6.46 1.17 42.76
C ILE A 556 6.30 0.72 41.31
N ARG A 557 6.75 1.55 40.39
CA ARG A 557 6.92 1.20 38.99
C ARG A 557 8.39 1.00 38.68
N ARG A 558 8.75 -0.21 38.25
CA ARG A 558 10.13 -0.56 37.91
C ARG A 558 10.42 -0.37 36.43
N ILE A 559 11.48 0.38 36.12
CA ILE A 559 11.96 0.58 34.75
C ILE A 559 13.35 -0.05 34.60
N ARG A 560 13.52 -0.82 33.53
CA ARG A 560 14.78 -1.48 33.19
C ARG A 560 15.59 -0.55 32.29
N ILE A 561 16.79 -0.17 32.73
CA ILE A 561 17.69 0.74 32.02
C ILE A 561 19.01 0.02 31.74
N SER A 562 19.61 0.25 30.56
CA SER A 562 20.94 -0.30 30.27
C SER A 562 21.99 0.31 31.20
N LYS A 563 22.89 -0.51 31.75
CA LYS A 563 24.02 -0.05 32.61
C LYS A 563 24.89 1.05 31.99
N ASN A 564 24.87 1.18 30.66
CA ASN A 564 25.66 2.16 29.93
C ASN A 564 24.91 3.47 29.67
N SER A 565 23.67 3.62 30.15
CA SER A 565 22.90 4.85 30.01
C SER A 565 23.46 5.93 30.93
N ASP A 566 23.62 7.12 30.39
CA ASP A 566 23.98 8.35 31.11
C ASP A 566 22.89 8.83 32.08
N LEU A 567 21.67 8.30 31.97
CA LEU A 567 20.57 8.56 32.90
C LEU A 567 20.82 7.97 34.30
N ILE A 568 21.59 6.89 34.43
CA ILE A 568 21.72 6.14 35.68
C ILE A 568 22.31 7.01 36.80
N GLU A 569 23.39 7.74 36.51
CA GLU A 569 24.07 8.55 37.52
C GLU A 569 23.21 9.75 37.94
N LEU A 570 22.44 10.34 37.02
CA LEU A 570 21.47 11.38 37.33
C LEU A 570 20.32 10.85 38.20
N ILE A 571 19.77 9.69 37.84
CA ILE A 571 18.68 9.03 38.58
C ILE A 571 19.13 8.69 40.01
N LYS A 572 20.32 8.11 40.18
CA LYS A 572 20.88 7.81 41.51
C LYS A 572 21.10 9.08 42.33
N LYS A 573 21.66 10.13 41.72
CA LYS A 573 21.90 11.42 42.38
C LYS A 573 20.61 12.09 42.81
N ALA A 574 19.54 11.91 42.04
CA ALA A 574 18.20 12.36 42.38
C ALA A 574 17.52 11.52 43.48
N GLY A 575 18.17 10.51 44.04
CA GLY A 575 17.67 9.75 45.20
C GLY A 575 16.81 8.54 44.86
N TYR A 576 16.64 8.20 43.58
CA TYR A 576 15.90 6.99 43.20
C TYR A 576 16.69 5.72 43.52
N PHE A 577 15.99 4.68 43.97
CA PHE A 577 16.58 3.37 44.21
C PHE A 577 16.91 2.68 42.88
N VAL A 578 18.15 2.19 42.78
CA VAL A 578 18.67 1.48 41.60
C VAL A 578 19.34 0.20 42.04
N GLU A 579 18.93 -0.92 41.46
CA GLU A 579 19.51 -2.24 41.70
C GLU A 579 19.85 -2.97 40.39
N ASP A 580 20.64 -4.04 40.49
CA ASP A 580 20.94 -4.90 39.34
C ASP A 580 19.70 -5.70 38.91
N ASP A 581 19.49 -5.81 37.59
CA ASP A 581 18.42 -6.65 37.06
C ASP A 581 18.73 -8.12 37.29
N SER A 582 17.82 -8.81 37.98
CA SER A 582 17.95 -10.21 38.37
C SER A 582 17.90 -11.18 37.18
N TYR A 583 17.51 -10.70 36.00
CA TYR A 583 17.30 -11.52 34.80
C TYR A 583 18.28 -11.17 33.65
N SER A 584 18.96 -10.03 33.69
CA SER A 584 19.81 -9.54 32.60
C SER A 584 21.04 -8.79 33.13
N PRO A 585 22.27 -9.26 32.84
CA PRO A 585 23.48 -8.78 33.51
C PRO A 585 23.87 -7.34 33.16
N ASN A 586 23.46 -6.83 31.99
CA ASN A 586 23.79 -5.50 31.47
C ASN A 586 22.70 -4.45 31.73
N THR A 587 21.80 -4.74 32.66
CA THR A 587 20.61 -3.94 32.94
C THR A 587 20.54 -3.64 34.42
N VAL A 588 20.09 -2.44 34.76
CA VAL A 588 19.68 -2.05 36.12
C VAL A 588 18.18 -1.80 36.14
N VAL A 589 17.60 -1.93 37.32
CA VAL A 589 16.20 -1.65 37.58
C VAL A 589 16.13 -0.42 38.48
N VAL A 590 15.33 0.56 38.05
CA VAL A 590 15.06 1.79 38.80
C VAL A 590 13.64 1.74 39.32
N GLU A 591 13.47 2.06 40.60
CA GLU A 591 12.16 2.12 41.26
C GLU A 591 11.62 3.55 41.27
N PHE A 592 10.46 3.75 40.63
CA PHE A 592 9.74 5.01 40.65
C PHE A 592 8.49 4.88 41.54
N PRO A 593 8.42 5.56 42.69
CA PRO A 593 7.18 5.62 43.47
C PRO A 593 6.14 6.45 42.72
N VAL A 594 4.92 5.92 42.59
CA VAL A 594 3.81 6.54 41.87
C VAL A 594 2.59 6.60 42.79
N HIS A 595 1.91 7.76 42.74
CA HIS A 595 0.62 7.99 43.39
C HIS A 595 -0.42 8.41 42.34
N GLU A 596 -1.50 7.63 42.22
CA GLU A 596 -2.63 7.90 41.35
C GLU A 596 -3.59 8.91 41.99
N LYS A 597 -3.46 10.20 41.65
CA LYS A 597 -4.18 11.31 42.30
C LYS A 597 -5.72 11.17 42.32
N PHE A 598 -6.31 10.62 41.25
CA PHE A 598 -7.76 10.39 41.17
C PHE A 598 -8.01 8.88 41.15
N PHE A 599 -7.70 8.25 42.28
CA PHE A 599 -7.96 6.85 42.54
C PHE A 599 -9.29 6.67 43.28
N GLU A 600 -10.00 5.59 42.96
CA GLU A 600 -11.17 5.14 43.72
C GLU A 600 -11.06 3.64 43.99
N ARG A 601 -10.81 2.85 42.94
CA ARG A 601 -10.68 1.39 43.00
C ARG A 601 -9.61 0.89 42.05
N SER A 602 -8.93 -0.17 42.46
CA SER A 602 -7.96 -0.90 41.65
C SER A 602 -8.62 -1.93 40.74
N LYS A 603 -7.86 -2.45 39.77
CA LYS A 603 -8.28 -3.58 38.93
C LYS A 603 -8.65 -4.86 39.70
N ASN A 604 -8.23 -4.99 40.97
CA ASN A 604 -8.52 -6.16 41.81
C ASN A 604 -9.89 -6.07 42.50
N GLU A 605 -10.46 -4.87 42.59
CA GLU A 605 -11.69 -4.56 43.32
C GLU A 605 -12.91 -4.40 42.40
N VAL A 606 -12.69 -4.43 41.09
CA VAL A 606 -13.73 -4.20 40.09
C VAL A 606 -14.13 -5.49 39.40
N SER A 607 -15.45 -5.72 39.37
CA SER A 607 -16.00 -6.92 38.76
C SER A 607 -15.77 -6.96 37.25
N ILE A 608 -15.80 -8.17 36.68
CA ILE A 608 -15.76 -8.34 35.22
C ILE A 608 -16.93 -7.63 34.50
N TRP A 609 -18.08 -7.50 35.16
CA TRP A 609 -19.29 -6.87 34.63
C TRP A 609 -19.12 -5.37 34.48
N GLU A 610 -18.53 -4.73 35.49
CA GLU A 610 -18.31 -3.29 35.47
C GLU A 610 -17.30 -2.90 34.39
N GLN A 611 -16.21 -3.66 34.25
CA GLN A 611 -15.24 -3.46 33.18
C GLN A 611 -15.89 -3.61 31.79
N ALA A 612 -16.72 -4.63 31.60
CA ALA A 612 -17.45 -4.86 30.35
C ALA A 612 -18.47 -3.75 30.04
N GLU A 613 -19.25 -3.31 31.04
CA GLU A 613 -20.25 -2.25 30.88
C GLU A 613 -19.59 -0.90 30.56
N ASN A 614 -18.48 -0.58 31.21
CA ASN A 614 -17.71 0.63 30.89
C ASN A 614 -17.19 0.62 29.44
N ALA A 615 -16.68 -0.52 28.98
CA ALA A 615 -16.27 -0.69 27.59
C ALA A 615 -17.46 -0.58 26.63
N ALA A 616 -18.60 -1.16 26.97
CA ALA A 616 -19.82 -1.13 26.15
C ALA A 616 -20.38 0.28 26.01
N ASP A 617 -20.41 1.04 27.11
CA ASP A 617 -20.80 2.45 27.09
C ASP A 617 -19.82 3.27 26.25
N TYR A 618 -18.51 3.09 26.38
CA TYR A 618 -17.55 3.78 25.50
C TYR A 618 -17.65 3.35 24.04
N GLN A 619 -18.01 2.09 23.77
CA GLN A 619 -18.26 1.59 22.42
C GLN A 619 -19.49 2.26 21.80
N LYS A 620 -20.49 2.62 22.62
CA LYS A 620 -21.71 3.30 22.21
C LYS A 620 -21.54 4.82 22.06
N PHE A 621 -21.01 5.48 23.09
CA PHE A 621 -20.99 6.94 23.21
C PHE A 621 -19.76 7.59 22.58
N TRP A 622 -18.66 6.84 22.40
CA TRP A 622 -17.42 7.41 21.87
C TRP A 622 -16.95 6.75 20.58
N SER A 623 -16.74 5.43 20.61
CA SER A 623 -15.93 4.75 19.60
C SER A 623 -16.76 4.23 18.43
N ASP A 624 -16.53 4.76 17.22
CA ASP A 624 -17.08 4.18 16.00
C ASP A 624 -16.19 3.06 15.42
N ASN A 625 -14.88 3.05 15.77
CA ASN A 625 -13.98 1.93 15.53
C ASN A 625 -14.21 0.81 16.55
N GLN A 626 -13.48 0.78 17.66
CA GLN A 626 -13.55 -0.26 18.68
C GLN A 626 -13.01 0.26 20.02
N VAL A 627 -13.37 -0.41 21.11
CA VAL A 627 -12.76 -0.21 22.43
C VAL A 627 -11.88 -1.40 22.73
N SER A 628 -10.57 -1.17 22.77
CA SER A 628 -9.63 -2.22 23.16
C SER A 628 -9.50 -2.26 24.68
N ILE A 629 -9.89 -3.40 25.24
CA ILE A 629 -9.90 -3.66 26.68
C ILE A 629 -9.45 -5.09 26.97
N THR A 630 -8.61 -5.22 27.99
CA THR A 630 -8.35 -6.47 28.69
C THR A 630 -9.15 -6.46 29.99
N ILE A 631 -10.23 -7.24 30.03
CA ILE A 631 -11.04 -7.47 31.21
C ILE A 631 -10.29 -8.43 32.11
N THR A 632 -9.81 -7.92 33.25
CA THR A 632 -9.14 -8.74 34.25
C THR A 632 -10.15 -9.36 35.21
N PHE A 633 -9.93 -10.61 35.61
CA PHE A 633 -10.88 -11.35 36.46
C PHE A 633 -10.18 -12.19 37.52
N GLN A 634 -10.79 -12.32 38.69
CA GLN A 634 -10.35 -13.25 39.72
C GLN A 634 -10.71 -14.70 39.34
N PRO A 635 -9.98 -15.73 39.79
CA PRO A 635 -10.27 -17.12 39.45
C PRO A 635 -11.72 -17.55 39.70
N GLU A 636 -12.36 -17.04 40.76
CA GLU A 636 -13.76 -17.25 41.12
C GLU A 636 -14.77 -16.60 40.16
N GLU A 637 -14.37 -15.58 39.41
CA GLU A 637 -15.21 -14.92 38.39
C GLU A 637 -15.12 -15.61 37.02
N ALA A 638 -14.23 -16.60 36.86
CA ALA A 638 -14.01 -17.27 35.58
C ALA A 638 -15.28 -17.93 35.01
N ASN A 639 -16.16 -18.44 35.89
CA ASN A 639 -17.44 -19.03 35.51
C ASN A 639 -18.45 -17.99 34.97
N GLN A 640 -18.24 -16.70 35.23
CA GLN A 640 -19.12 -15.62 34.80
C GLN A 640 -18.79 -15.12 33.38
N ILE A 641 -17.61 -15.44 32.83
CA ILE A 641 -17.17 -15.00 31.49
C ILE A 641 -18.19 -15.34 30.42
N LYS A 642 -18.78 -16.54 30.47
CA LYS A 642 -19.82 -16.97 29.53
C LYS A 642 -20.98 -15.97 29.49
N TYR A 643 -21.49 -15.58 30.66
CA TYR A 643 -22.65 -14.69 30.76
C TYR A 643 -22.30 -13.25 30.36
N VAL A 644 -21.09 -12.79 30.68
CA VAL A 644 -20.60 -11.50 30.17
C VAL A 644 -20.59 -11.50 28.65
N LEU A 645 -20.05 -12.55 28.01
CA LEU A 645 -20.09 -12.65 26.55
C LEU A 645 -21.52 -12.60 26.01
N GLU A 646 -22.46 -13.37 26.59
CA GLU A 646 -23.87 -13.36 26.19
C GLU A 646 -24.56 -11.99 26.37
N CYS A 647 -24.21 -11.23 27.41
CA CYS A 647 -24.83 -9.92 27.68
C CYS A 647 -24.25 -8.76 26.86
N PHE A 648 -23.05 -8.93 26.29
CA PHE A 648 -22.30 -7.88 25.61
C PHE A 648 -21.96 -8.20 24.15
N GLU A 649 -22.41 -9.34 23.64
CA GLU A 649 -22.12 -9.79 22.26
C GLU A 649 -22.59 -8.82 21.18
N ASP A 650 -23.67 -8.07 21.42
CA ASP A 650 -24.25 -7.07 20.53
C ASP A 650 -23.72 -5.64 20.78
N LYS A 651 -23.03 -5.44 21.91
CA LYS A 651 -22.53 -4.13 22.36
C LYS A 651 -21.05 -3.94 22.16
N LEU A 652 -20.25 -5.00 22.29
CA LEU A 652 -18.79 -4.97 22.16
C LEU A 652 -18.34 -5.67 20.89
N LYS A 653 -17.41 -5.03 20.16
CA LYS A 653 -16.83 -5.62 18.94
C LYS A 653 -15.72 -6.63 19.24
N SER A 654 -15.01 -6.46 20.35
CA SER A 654 -14.05 -7.42 20.91
C SER A 654 -13.78 -7.09 22.37
N ALA A 655 -13.39 -8.10 23.14
CA ALA A 655 -12.74 -7.94 24.44
C ALA A 655 -11.69 -9.04 24.60
N SER A 656 -10.65 -8.75 25.39
CA SER A 656 -9.69 -9.76 25.86
C SER A 656 -9.98 -10.05 27.32
N PHE A 657 -9.88 -11.31 27.75
CA PHE A 657 -10.06 -11.70 29.15
C PHE A 657 -8.72 -12.24 29.68
N LEU A 658 -8.27 -11.73 30.83
CA LEU A 658 -7.00 -12.14 31.43
C LEU A 658 -7.18 -12.41 32.94
N PRO A 659 -6.86 -13.62 33.44
CA PRO A 659 -6.96 -13.89 34.87
C PRO A 659 -5.92 -13.08 35.65
N ILE A 660 -6.33 -12.50 36.77
CA ILE A 660 -5.42 -11.89 37.73
C ILE A 660 -4.63 -13.02 38.40
N LYS A 661 -3.31 -13.00 38.21
CA LYS A 661 -2.39 -13.95 38.85
C LYS A 661 -1.42 -13.18 39.74
N LYS A 662 -1.18 -13.68 40.95
CA LYS A 662 -0.01 -13.27 41.74
C LYS A 662 1.24 -13.72 40.99
N HIS A 663 2.08 -12.78 40.59
CA HIS A 663 3.33 -13.11 39.93
C HIS A 663 4.40 -13.51 40.95
N GLY A 664 5.21 -14.52 40.61
CA GLY A 664 6.41 -14.88 41.38
C GLY A 664 7.66 -14.13 40.94
N TYR A 665 7.52 -13.00 40.22
CA TYR A 665 8.68 -12.23 39.78
C TYR A 665 9.39 -11.62 40.98
N LYS A 666 10.71 -11.78 41.02
CA LYS A 666 11.57 -11.18 42.05
C LYS A 666 11.57 -9.65 41.95
N GLN A 667 11.53 -9.13 40.72
CA GLN A 667 11.48 -7.71 40.39
C GLN A 667 10.24 -7.45 39.54
N ALA A 668 9.10 -7.31 40.21
CA ALA A 668 7.85 -7.06 39.53
C ALA A 668 7.81 -5.65 38.92
N PRO A 669 7.28 -5.48 37.69
CA PRO A 669 7.19 -4.17 37.05
C PRO A 669 6.30 -3.19 37.83
N TYR A 670 5.31 -3.72 38.54
CA TYR A 670 4.47 -2.99 39.46
C TYR A 670 4.48 -3.71 40.81
N GLU A 671 4.61 -2.96 41.90
CA GLU A 671 4.51 -3.46 43.26
C GLU A 671 3.69 -2.50 44.11
N GLU A 672 2.58 -2.99 44.65
CA GLU A 672 1.72 -2.23 45.55
C GLU A 672 2.45 -1.91 46.86
N ILE A 673 2.37 -0.65 47.29
CA ILE A 673 2.98 -0.16 48.54
C ILE A 673 1.98 0.62 49.36
N SER A 674 2.28 0.83 50.65
CA SER A 674 1.47 1.70 51.49
C SER A 674 1.78 3.18 51.23
N GLN A 675 0.88 4.06 51.66
CA GLN A 675 1.08 5.50 51.59
C GLN A 675 2.33 5.94 52.36
N GLU A 676 2.57 5.38 53.55
CA GLU A 676 3.73 5.71 54.38
C GLU A 676 5.03 5.34 53.66
N ARG A 677 5.05 4.20 52.96
CA ARG A 677 6.21 3.79 52.18
C ARG A 677 6.43 4.71 50.97
N TYR A 678 5.36 5.15 50.32
CA TYR A 678 5.44 6.13 49.23
C TYR A 678 6.03 7.46 49.73
N GLU A 679 5.56 7.97 50.87
CA GLU A 679 6.04 9.20 51.50
C GLU A 679 7.52 9.07 51.92
N GLU A 680 7.91 7.93 52.49
CA GLU A 680 9.31 7.64 52.82
C GLU A 680 10.20 7.67 51.56
N MET A 681 9.80 6.98 50.49
CA MET A 681 10.56 6.90 49.25
C MET A 681 10.68 8.27 48.55
N THR A 682 9.63 9.08 48.60
CA THR A 682 9.60 10.40 47.93
C THR A 682 10.28 11.51 48.72
N SER A 683 10.45 11.34 50.04
CA SER A 683 11.03 12.36 50.93
C SER A 683 12.44 12.83 50.54
N ASN A 684 13.23 11.96 49.90
CA ASN A 684 14.62 12.23 49.53
C ASN A 684 14.82 12.33 48.00
N ILE A 685 13.74 12.42 47.22
CA ILE A 685 13.82 12.50 45.76
C ILE A 685 13.93 13.97 45.33
N GLU A 686 14.96 14.26 44.54
CA GLU A 686 15.20 15.57 43.95
C GLU A 686 14.80 15.61 42.47
N PRO A 687 14.43 16.77 41.91
CA PRO A 687 14.14 16.90 40.48
C PRO A 687 15.33 16.48 39.60
N ILE A 688 15.05 15.69 38.56
CA ILE A 688 16.05 15.33 37.54
C ILE A 688 16.06 16.39 36.44
N PHE A 689 17.22 16.95 36.14
CA PHE A 689 17.47 17.81 34.98
C PHE A 689 18.15 17.00 33.88
N LEU A 690 17.51 16.89 32.72
CA LEU A 690 17.97 16.03 31.61
C LEU A 690 18.87 16.77 30.60
N ASP A 691 19.16 18.06 30.83
CA ASP A 691 19.87 18.95 29.90
C ASP A 691 21.30 18.51 29.58
N GLU A 692 21.91 17.70 30.45
CA GLU A 692 23.30 17.23 30.32
C GLU A 692 23.42 15.84 29.68
N THR A 693 22.30 15.22 29.31
CA THR A 693 22.29 13.87 28.70
C THR A 693 22.68 13.91 27.23
N LYS A 694 23.30 12.83 26.73
CA LYS A 694 23.69 12.66 25.32
C LYS A 694 22.48 12.37 24.42
N ASP A 695 21.37 11.92 25.00
CA ASP A 695 20.11 11.62 24.34
C ASP A 695 19.19 12.87 24.22
N ILE A 696 19.78 14.05 24.01
CA ILE A 696 18.99 15.23 23.63
C ILE A 696 18.38 14.96 22.25
N ALA A 697 17.05 14.87 22.20
CA ALA A 697 16.34 14.94 20.94
C ALA A 697 16.73 16.25 20.25
N ILE A 698 17.44 16.15 19.13
CA ILE A 698 17.72 17.30 18.27
C ILE A 698 16.35 17.83 17.83
N GLY A 699 15.90 18.92 18.45
CA GLY A 699 14.61 19.54 18.14
C GLY A 699 14.44 19.79 16.65
N GLU A 700 13.20 19.75 16.18
CA GLU A 700 12.88 20.00 14.78
C GLU A 700 13.48 21.34 14.32
N LYS A 701 14.34 21.31 13.31
CA LYS A 701 15.06 22.49 12.79
C LYS A 701 14.19 23.62 12.24
N PHE A 702 12.87 23.45 12.16
CA PHE A 702 12.00 24.25 11.28
C PHE A 702 10.62 24.62 11.85
N CYS A 703 10.27 24.30 13.10
CA CYS A 703 8.89 24.43 13.61
C CYS A 703 8.78 25.14 14.98
N ASP A 704 9.74 25.99 15.28
CA ASP A 704 9.96 26.62 16.58
C ASP A 704 9.72 28.14 16.54
N SER A 705 9.05 28.65 15.49
CA SER A 705 8.56 30.03 15.43
C SER A 705 7.25 30.16 14.66
N ASP A 706 6.48 31.21 14.95
CA ASP A 706 5.20 31.57 14.31
C ASP A 706 5.31 31.85 12.79
N ARG A 707 6.49 31.67 12.20
CA ARG A 707 6.83 31.96 10.81
C ARG A 707 7.79 30.90 10.27
N CYS A 708 7.45 30.26 9.16
CA CYS A 708 8.41 29.40 8.46
C CYS A 708 9.56 30.24 7.88
N LYS A 709 10.79 30.04 8.37
CA LYS A 709 12.00 30.58 7.73
C LYS A 709 12.32 29.78 6.48
N VAL A 710 11.95 30.31 5.32
CA VAL A 710 12.44 29.81 4.03
C VAL A 710 13.74 30.54 3.70
N THR A 711 14.88 29.90 3.97
CA THR A 711 16.18 30.41 3.53
C THR A 711 16.34 30.15 2.04
N PHE A 712 16.18 31.19 1.23
CA PHE A 712 16.67 31.18 -0.14
C PHE A 712 18.15 31.53 -0.09
N GLU A 713 19.02 30.54 -0.31
CA GLU A 713 20.42 30.84 -0.59
C GLU A 713 20.53 31.47 -2.01
N PRO A 714 21.34 32.54 -2.17
CA PRO A 714 21.40 33.38 -3.37
C PRO A 714 21.94 32.72 -4.65
#